data_AF-A0A158R5M9-F1
#
_entry.id   AF-A0A158R5M9-F1
#
_cell.length_a   1.000
_cell.length_b   1.000
_cell.length_c   1.000
_cell.angle_alpha   90.00
_cell.angle_beta   90.00
_cell.angle_gamma   90.00
#
_symmetry.space_group_name_H-M   'P 1'
#
loop_
_entity.id
_entity.type
_entity.pdbx_description
1 polymer ?
#
loop_
_entity_poly.entity_id
_entity_poly.type
_entity_poly.pdbx_seq_one_letter_code
_entity_poly.pdbx_strand_id
1 'polypeptide(L)'
;MVAVQSLRDRGLVIFTPLVQSAEHNVIRISRRDIQDRIVNFVSVPTNWTNPSAAYFTLRVVNIQESSLTNYLMSPQVIYLWHTLYDKLKLKYFKMEDCDVALSFAVWVTDGIKIRQENRQLRFRFNSDVDSAEKYSLTQQFFKDLVNSLPRDYASFLKRVLKLVQNGYRPLVEVEVDMQFVKAEEEIQMPDPKEYDSDSECENVNIGHVKDVLEHAYPNGLTVTVMAEALRCNPEEIEDFLVELERQGLIKQVENEWIRVDTTNVIVCVCKTFLLELINKLPTSSVRECPPTIAIITCLFVEKQSVDAIIDDSTTMHRYRSGGDSNIYTLGWIGPHRVVATKLAVIGDSREATTSAGSITTRLLGNFQHIEHVFIVGVGGGVAHYTDAKKHVRLGDVVISSSDPDAYVFAHKYTINRHTEAVDGFVVNKWNPKDNVISQIASEIDDKFNAEWAATAEELTNKLCSALPEFNLSRPKPEADLLTLSIGGGNMVVVPHPNQERSYPVVHVGPVGGMAAYRRPLTDEQGPADAGRDSASQLRDRFAAEYGLKAVDAGFNSVVDAINGSRIDSWALIRGIADYQHGQSRVGRSWQWQIVCLCWRAGCCCNEITNFTATNRSRFYELSLKSDIVFRIMAINLTSNFIRLLCHFRRQDLTNYKVDHDKLFLEAKRSRDHAAVISHYYSVMSAVIEEYFNGNFHFVPPTDPQQTLEEALQLLHMRIGECLKLQAGKKCLDIGCGIGSVMKDLAYTKADLIGITIAANEVEMGNDDFRKSGISNCKILEGDCHKIPLESSTFDAAYAIYSLKYFVDLKPVFLELNRVLKSGGLFVIYDLIKTEKYDKNNREHREIVEGLEYACGMPSLHTRRSYCRNVYFSSEMITEAKICGLELVESINIEQETGYPYHYCFSSSGLFIWLLRHVNMNFFLLSTLISYLISFAELLHILPNGFGEFYKVFLAGTVTKIVDGGLRGILSGAEILVFRKN
;
A
#
# COMPACT_ATOMS: atom_id res chain seq x y z
N MET A 1 -18.03 69.03 0.69
CA MET A 1 -16.87 69.02 -0.23
C MET A 1 -15.76 69.96 0.21
N VAL A 2 -16.00 71.27 0.42
CA VAL A 2 -14.94 72.24 0.83
C VAL A 2 -14.25 71.88 2.15
N ALA A 3 -14.98 71.34 3.15
CA ALA A 3 -14.39 70.90 4.42
C ALA A 3 -13.49 69.64 4.28
N VAL A 4 -13.82 68.73 3.36
CA VAL A 4 -13.05 67.49 3.10
C VAL A 4 -11.77 67.82 2.32
N GLN A 5 -11.85 68.76 1.38
CA GLN A 5 -10.69 69.29 0.67
C GLN A 5 -9.73 69.98 1.66
N SER A 6 -10.25 70.87 2.52
CA SER A 6 -9.45 71.58 3.52
C SER A 6 -8.77 70.67 4.57
N LEU A 7 -9.33 69.50 4.86
CA LEU A 7 -8.74 68.52 5.78
C LEU A 7 -7.70 67.63 5.06
N ARG A 8 -7.93 67.31 3.78
CA ARG A 8 -6.93 66.68 2.91
C ARG A 8 -5.72 67.58 2.68
N ASP A 9 -5.92 68.88 2.44
CA ASP A 9 -4.86 69.86 2.22
C ASP A 9 -3.99 70.08 3.47
N ARG A 10 -4.51 69.73 4.68
CA ARG A 10 -3.82 69.85 5.98
C ARG A 10 -3.20 68.54 6.48
N GLY A 11 -3.04 67.55 5.60
CA GLY A 11 -2.33 66.31 5.95
C GLY A 11 -3.15 65.28 6.74
N LEU A 12 -4.43 65.51 7.05
CA LEU A 12 -5.31 64.55 7.74
C LEU A 12 -5.89 63.51 6.78
N VAL A 13 -5.72 62.21 7.09
CA VAL A 13 -6.46 61.11 6.44
C VAL A 13 -7.68 60.81 7.29
N ILE A 14 -8.85 61.14 6.77
CA ILE A 14 -10.13 60.85 7.41
C ILE A 14 -10.64 59.52 6.86
N PHE A 15 -10.54 58.47 7.66
CA PHE A 15 -11.31 57.25 7.41
C PHE A 15 -12.76 57.59 7.74
N THR A 16 -13.56 57.80 6.70
CA THR A 16 -14.99 58.01 6.86
C THR A 16 -15.59 56.61 6.94
N PRO A 17 -16.27 56.19 8.02
CA PRO A 17 -17.11 54.99 7.93
C PRO A 17 -18.04 55.19 6.72
N LEU A 18 -18.19 54.16 5.87
CA LEU A 18 -18.92 54.23 4.59
C LEU A 18 -20.40 53.92 4.74
N VAL A 19 -20.80 53.22 5.82
CA VAL A 19 -22.15 53.20 6.46
C VAL A 19 -21.94 53.04 7.98
N GLN A 20 -22.73 53.76 8.80
CA GLN A 20 -22.95 53.42 10.22
C GLN A 20 -24.44 53.13 10.36
N SER A 21 -24.85 51.96 9.86
CA SER A 21 -26.14 51.39 10.23
C SER A 21 -25.96 50.74 11.59
N ALA A 22 -27.05 50.41 12.27
CA ALA A 22 -26.98 49.67 13.54
C ALA A 22 -26.27 48.29 13.42
N GLU A 23 -25.87 47.87 12.21
CA GLU A 23 -25.45 46.50 11.89
C GLU A 23 -24.11 46.38 11.11
N HIS A 24 -23.58 47.43 10.45
CA HIS A 24 -22.34 47.34 9.64
C HIS A 24 -21.35 48.49 9.85
N ASN A 25 -20.06 48.17 10.03
CA ASN A 25 -18.95 49.12 10.07
C ASN A 25 -17.89 48.81 8.99
N VAL A 26 -17.92 49.53 7.86
CA VAL A 26 -16.99 49.32 6.73
C VAL A 26 -15.89 50.39 6.69
N ILE A 27 -14.63 49.97 6.64
CA ILE A 27 -13.43 50.81 6.62
C ILE A 27 -12.52 50.41 5.45
N ARG A 28 -12.17 51.38 4.59
CA ARG A 28 -11.34 51.18 3.40
C ARG A 28 -9.93 51.75 3.59
N ILE A 29 -8.89 50.93 3.36
CA ILE A 29 -7.47 51.28 3.51
C ILE A 29 -6.76 51.12 2.16
N SER A 30 -6.35 52.22 1.53
CA SER A 30 -5.54 52.18 0.29
C SER A 30 -4.09 52.57 0.54
N ARG A 31 -3.17 51.87 -0.13
CA ARG A 31 -1.74 52.15 -0.03
C ARG A 31 -1.34 53.50 -0.63
N ARG A 32 -2.06 53.98 -1.65
CA ARG A 32 -1.88 55.34 -2.20
C ARG A 32 -2.17 56.42 -1.16
N ASP A 33 -3.12 56.17 -0.26
CA ASP A 33 -3.47 57.11 0.81
C ASP A 33 -2.41 57.12 1.95
N ILE A 34 -1.52 56.11 2.01
CA ILE A 34 -0.50 55.93 3.05
C ILE A 34 0.88 56.46 2.62
N GLN A 35 1.25 56.29 1.34
CA GLN A 35 2.62 56.54 0.85
C GLN A 35 3.14 57.99 1.02
N ASP A 36 2.26 58.97 1.19
CA ASP A 36 2.64 60.39 1.27
C ASP A 36 2.64 60.97 2.70
N ARG A 37 2.38 60.18 3.76
CA ARG A 37 2.15 60.75 5.12
C ARG A 37 2.59 59.88 6.30
N ILE A 38 3.01 60.52 7.39
CA ILE A 38 3.35 59.86 8.67
C ILE A 38 2.10 59.77 9.54
N VAL A 39 1.62 58.55 9.75
CA VAL A 39 0.38 58.27 10.50
C VAL A 39 0.71 58.08 11.99
N ASN A 40 0.51 59.13 12.81
CA ASN A 40 0.57 59.04 14.27
C ASN A 40 -0.83 58.83 14.85
N PHE A 41 -0.98 57.85 15.74
CA PHE A 41 -2.27 57.58 16.38
C PHE A 41 -2.34 58.22 17.75
N VAL A 42 -3.29 59.14 17.94
CA VAL A 42 -3.65 59.67 19.26
C VAL A 42 -4.95 58.98 19.67
N SER A 43 -4.90 58.07 20.64
CA SER A 43 -6.13 57.58 21.27
C SER A 43 -6.61 58.64 22.26
N VAL A 44 -7.79 59.19 22.04
CA VAL A 44 -8.47 59.94 23.09
C VAL A 44 -9.18 58.92 23.98
N PRO A 45 -8.86 58.81 25.27
CA PRO A 45 -9.56 57.88 26.16
C PRO A 45 -10.97 58.43 26.40
N THR A 46 -11.97 57.83 25.78
CA THR A 46 -13.38 58.09 26.12
C THR A 46 -13.98 56.82 26.69
N ASN A 47 -14.11 56.79 28.02
CA ASN A 47 -14.92 55.83 28.76
C ASN A 47 -16.40 56.01 28.38
N TRP A 48 -16.93 55.35 27.35
CA TRP A 48 -18.38 55.40 27.08
C TRP A 48 -18.97 54.04 26.70
N THR A 49 -19.99 53.70 27.47
CA THR A 49 -20.77 52.47 27.62
C THR A 49 -21.86 52.30 26.55
N ASN A 50 -21.60 52.67 25.29
CA ASN A 50 -22.61 52.54 24.22
C ASN A 50 -21.97 52.18 22.87
N PRO A 51 -22.25 50.99 22.28
CA PRO A 51 -21.61 50.52 21.03
C PRO A 51 -21.95 51.35 19.79
N SER A 52 -22.97 52.20 19.88
CA SER A 52 -23.56 52.93 18.76
C SER A 52 -22.74 54.13 18.27
N ALA A 53 -21.64 54.51 18.97
CA ALA A 53 -20.95 55.77 18.70
C ALA A 53 -19.46 55.73 19.11
N ALA A 54 -18.66 54.83 18.52
CA ALA A 54 -17.21 54.93 18.59
C ALA A 54 -16.71 55.89 17.49
N TYR A 55 -16.43 57.15 17.83
CA TYR A 55 -15.78 58.09 16.91
C TYR A 55 -14.25 57.95 17.01
N PHE A 56 -13.61 57.45 15.96
CA PHE A 56 -12.14 57.48 15.84
C PHE A 56 -11.72 58.75 15.11
N THR A 57 -10.93 59.60 15.77
CA THR A 57 -10.31 60.76 15.10
C THR A 57 -8.85 60.42 14.79
N LEU A 58 -8.53 60.04 13.55
CA LEU A 58 -7.15 59.80 13.10
C LEU A 58 -6.45 61.13 12.78
N ARG A 59 -5.34 61.43 13.44
CA ARG A 59 -4.53 62.63 13.19
C ARG A 59 -3.25 62.26 12.46
N VAL A 60 -3.25 62.38 11.14
CA VAL A 60 -2.03 62.20 10.33
C VAL A 60 -1.21 63.49 10.40
N VAL A 61 0.07 63.40 10.80
CA VAL A 61 0.94 64.56 11.04
C VAL A 61 2.06 64.52 10.01
N ASN A 62 2.22 65.61 9.27
CA ASN A 62 3.36 65.80 8.38
C ASN A 62 4.57 66.28 9.22
N ILE A 63 5.74 65.62 9.14
CA ILE A 63 6.94 65.97 9.93
C ILE A 63 7.66 67.19 9.32
N GLN A 64 6.94 68.29 9.12
CA GLN A 64 7.60 69.58 8.82
C GLN A 64 7.07 70.79 9.59
N GLU A 65 6.07 70.65 10.47
CA GLU A 65 5.66 71.79 11.31
C GLU A 65 5.58 71.44 12.80
N SER A 66 6.57 71.94 13.54
CA SER A 66 6.62 71.99 14.99
C SER A 66 5.76 73.14 15.53
N SER A 67 4.45 72.94 15.69
CA SER A 67 3.65 73.74 16.64
C SER A 67 2.35 73.04 17.02
N LEU A 68 2.27 72.61 18.28
CA LEU A 68 1.11 71.97 18.89
C LEU A 68 0.01 73.00 19.23
N THR A 69 -1.23 72.73 18.81
CA THR A 69 -2.45 73.14 19.55
C THR A 69 -3.53 72.05 19.43
N ASN A 70 -4.13 71.73 20.58
CA ASN A 70 -5.26 70.80 20.72
C ASN A 70 -6.57 71.56 20.44
N TYR A 71 -7.40 71.06 19.53
CA TYR A 71 -8.76 71.57 19.31
C TYR A 71 -9.77 70.43 19.48
N LEU A 72 -10.67 70.59 20.45
CA LEU A 72 -11.88 69.78 20.63
C LEU A 72 -12.94 70.22 19.62
N MET A 73 -13.43 69.30 18.77
CA MET A 73 -14.54 69.55 17.85
C MET A 73 -15.88 69.57 18.61
N SER A 74 -16.76 70.53 18.30
CA SER A 74 -18.07 70.69 18.96
C SER A 74 -19.16 69.80 18.35
N PRO A 75 -20.23 69.46 19.10
CA PRO A 75 -21.28 68.52 18.68
C PRO A 75 -22.04 68.90 17.40
N GLN A 76 -22.03 70.17 17.00
CA GLN A 76 -22.77 70.67 15.83
C GLN A 76 -22.16 70.22 14.48
N VAL A 77 -20.86 69.90 14.46
CA VAL A 77 -20.17 69.42 13.25
C VAL A 77 -20.52 67.96 12.92
N ILE A 78 -20.90 67.18 13.93
CA ILE A 78 -21.29 65.77 13.79
C ILE A 78 -22.67 65.66 13.11
N TYR A 79 -23.61 66.54 13.46
CA TYR A 79 -24.98 66.50 12.93
C TYR A 79 -25.06 66.83 11.43
N LEU A 80 -24.25 67.78 10.95
CA LEU A 80 -24.13 68.11 9.53
C LEU A 80 -23.50 66.99 8.68
N TRP A 81 -22.77 66.05 9.32
CA TRP A 81 -22.11 64.93 8.65
C TRP A 81 -23.09 63.82 8.29
N HIS A 82 -24.07 63.53 9.15
CA HIS A 82 -25.12 62.54 8.88
C HIS A 82 -25.98 62.93 7.67
N THR A 83 -26.32 64.21 7.50
CA THR A 83 -27.19 64.67 6.40
C THR A 83 -26.49 64.72 5.04
N LEU A 84 -25.16 64.86 5.01
CA LEU A 84 -24.38 64.84 3.76
C LEU A 84 -24.15 63.42 3.23
N TYR A 85 -24.24 62.44 4.13
CA TYR A 85 -23.95 61.04 3.87
C TYR A 85 -25.01 60.34 3.03
N ASP A 86 -26.28 60.54 3.36
CA ASP A 86 -27.42 60.01 2.60
C ASP A 86 -27.45 60.51 1.14
N LYS A 87 -26.84 61.67 0.87
CA LYS A 87 -26.80 62.28 -0.47
C LYS A 87 -25.63 61.82 -1.33
N LEU A 88 -24.60 61.19 -0.78
CA LEU A 88 -23.35 60.93 -1.52
C LEU A 88 -23.23 59.55 -2.19
N LYS A 89 -24.21 58.63 -2.04
CA LYS A 89 -24.27 57.30 -2.71
C LYS A 89 -22.89 56.79 -3.13
N LEU A 90 -21.98 56.63 -2.16
CA LEU A 90 -20.69 56.00 -2.43
C LEU A 90 -21.01 54.55 -2.75
N LYS A 91 -20.82 54.19 -4.03
CA LYS A 91 -21.09 52.83 -4.53
C LYS A 91 -20.34 51.84 -3.64
N TYR A 92 -21.07 50.96 -2.98
CA TYR A 92 -20.56 49.72 -2.44
C TYR A 92 -19.67 49.05 -3.49
N PHE A 93 -18.57 48.42 -3.07
CA PHE A 93 -18.01 47.34 -3.86
C PHE A 93 -19.11 46.33 -4.09
N LYS A 94 -19.40 45.99 -5.35
CA LYS A 94 -20.06 44.72 -5.61
C LYS A 94 -19.06 43.62 -5.27
N MET A 95 -19.53 42.44 -4.84
CA MET A 95 -18.65 41.26 -4.64
C MET A 95 -17.78 40.95 -5.88
N GLU A 96 -18.20 41.43 -7.06
CA GLU A 96 -17.51 41.29 -8.34
C GLU A 96 -16.19 42.10 -8.46
N ASP A 97 -15.89 43.04 -7.54
CA ASP A 97 -14.77 44.00 -7.67
C ASP A 97 -13.54 43.70 -6.77
N CYS A 98 -13.57 42.63 -5.95
CA CYS A 98 -12.48 42.22 -5.06
C CYS A 98 -11.72 40.98 -5.57
N ASP A 99 -10.39 40.94 -5.38
CA ASP A 99 -9.55 39.80 -5.81
C ASP A 99 -9.68 38.61 -4.86
N VAL A 100 -9.60 38.85 -3.55
CA VAL A 100 -9.68 37.81 -2.50
C VAL A 100 -10.44 38.38 -1.30
N ALA A 101 -11.34 37.60 -0.70
CA ALA A 101 -12.03 37.96 0.54
C ALA A 101 -11.82 36.88 1.62
N LEU A 102 -11.72 37.31 2.87
CA LEU A 102 -11.57 36.43 4.03
C LEU A 102 -12.48 36.94 5.14
N SER A 103 -13.21 36.05 5.81
CA SER A 103 -13.99 36.41 7.00
C SER A 103 -13.52 35.63 8.22
N PHE A 104 -13.74 36.15 9.42
CA PHE A 104 -13.41 35.49 10.69
C PHE A 104 -14.24 36.07 11.82
N ALA A 105 -14.57 35.24 12.82
CA ALA A 105 -15.36 35.65 13.98
C ALA A 105 -14.49 35.82 15.22
N VAL A 106 -14.76 36.88 15.98
CA VAL A 106 -14.09 37.22 17.23
C VAL A 106 -15.11 37.52 18.32
N TRP A 107 -14.75 37.20 19.57
CA TRP A 107 -15.59 37.52 20.73
C TRP A 107 -15.13 38.83 21.35
N VAL A 108 -16.03 39.81 21.36
CA VAL A 108 -15.79 41.12 21.96
C VAL A 108 -16.54 41.17 23.29
N THR A 109 -15.85 41.62 24.34
CA THR A 109 -16.45 41.79 25.66
C THR A 109 -16.76 43.27 25.88
N ASP A 110 -18.03 43.59 26.16
CA ASP A 110 -18.46 44.93 26.56
C ASP A 110 -18.40 45.11 28.10
N GLY A 111 -17.55 44.33 28.78
CA GLY A 111 -17.42 44.31 30.25
C GLY A 111 -18.53 43.59 31.02
N ILE A 112 -19.72 43.36 30.42
CA ILE A 112 -20.85 42.64 31.04
C ILE A 112 -21.39 41.49 30.16
N LYS A 113 -21.34 41.65 28.83
CA LYS A 113 -21.79 40.64 27.87
C LYS A 113 -20.68 40.37 26.85
N ILE A 114 -20.50 39.10 26.51
CA ILE A 114 -19.64 38.65 25.42
C ILE A 114 -20.54 38.50 24.19
N ARG A 115 -20.15 39.10 23.07
CA ARG A 115 -20.88 39.00 21.80
C ARG A 115 -19.95 38.59 20.68
N GLN A 116 -20.47 37.83 19.72
CA GLN A 116 -19.73 37.43 18.54
C GLN A 116 -19.80 38.52 17.46
N GLU A 117 -18.64 38.92 16.94
CA GLU A 117 -18.48 39.86 15.83
C GLU A 117 -17.81 39.13 14.66
N ASN A 118 -18.44 39.16 13.49
CA ASN A 118 -17.86 38.69 12.24
C ASN A 118 -17.13 39.86 11.55
N ARG A 119 -15.87 39.63 11.17
CA ARG A 119 -15.01 40.58 10.46
C ARG A 119 -14.67 40.03 9.09
N GLN A 120 -14.95 40.81 8.04
CA GLN A 120 -14.61 40.46 6.66
C GLN A 120 -13.53 41.41 6.12
N LEU A 121 -12.46 40.85 5.58
CA LEU A 121 -11.36 41.54 4.91
C LEU A 121 -11.45 41.27 3.40
N ARG A 122 -11.50 42.34 2.59
CA ARG A 122 -11.48 42.24 1.12
C ARG A 122 -10.21 42.87 0.59
N PHE A 123 -9.47 42.16 -0.24
CA PHE A 123 -8.14 42.54 -0.72
C PHE A 123 -8.17 42.87 -2.22
N ARG A 124 -7.37 43.86 -2.62
CA ARG A 124 -7.10 44.19 -4.02
C ARG A 124 -5.61 44.29 -4.29
N PHE A 125 -5.15 43.61 -5.32
CA PHE A 125 -3.75 43.54 -5.74
C PHE A 125 -3.52 44.27 -7.07
N ASN A 126 -2.26 44.45 -7.44
CA ASN A 126 -1.90 44.90 -8.79
C ASN A 126 -2.32 43.85 -9.84
N SER A 127 -2.57 44.30 -11.08
CA SER A 127 -2.93 43.43 -12.22
C SER A 127 -1.87 42.38 -12.56
N ASP A 128 -0.62 42.63 -12.19
CA ASP A 128 0.55 41.85 -12.64
C ASP A 128 0.86 40.66 -11.72
N VAL A 129 0.07 40.49 -10.64
CA VAL A 129 0.27 39.44 -9.64
C VAL A 129 -0.54 38.21 -10.02
N ASP A 130 0.09 37.03 -10.02
CA ASP A 130 -0.60 35.78 -10.31
C ASP A 130 -1.64 35.43 -9.23
N SER A 131 -2.69 34.71 -9.61
CA SER A 131 -3.78 34.34 -8.68
C SER A 131 -3.27 33.50 -7.51
N ALA A 132 -2.33 32.56 -7.73
CA ALA A 132 -1.78 31.75 -6.65
C ALA A 132 -0.95 32.58 -5.65
N GLU A 133 -0.23 33.58 -6.17
CA GLU A 133 0.55 34.52 -5.37
C GLU A 133 -0.37 35.43 -4.54
N LYS A 134 -1.48 35.92 -5.11
CA LYS A 134 -2.52 36.69 -4.37
C LYS A 134 -3.03 35.91 -3.15
N TYR A 135 -3.41 34.64 -3.32
CA TYR A 135 -3.93 33.80 -2.22
C TYR A 135 -2.88 33.55 -1.12
N SER A 136 -1.62 33.33 -1.49
CA SER A 136 -0.51 33.12 -0.55
C SER A 136 -0.21 34.39 0.25
N LEU A 137 -0.13 35.54 -0.42
CA LEU A 137 0.08 36.84 0.23
C LEU A 137 -1.06 37.19 1.19
N THR A 138 -2.32 36.96 0.79
CA THR A 138 -3.48 37.18 1.69
C THR A 138 -3.45 36.25 2.90
N GLN A 139 -3.07 34.98 2.72
CA GLN A 139 -2.97 34.04 3.84
C GLN A 139 -1.90 34.47 4.83
N GLN A 140 -0.71 34.86 4.35
CA GLN A 140 0.38 35.32 5.20
C GLN A 140 0.02 36.63 5.90
N PHE A 141 -0.63 37.57 5.20
CA PHE A 141 -1.16 38.81 5.78
C PHE A 141 -2.11 38.53 6.94
N PHE A 142 -3.03 37.58 6.75
CA PHE A 142 -4.01 37.22 7.78
C PHE A 142 -3.33 36.55 8.98
N LYS A 143 -2.39 35.62 8.76
CA LYS A 143 -1.61 35.00 9.86
C LYS A 143 -0.84 36.08 10.65
N ASP A 144 -0.17 37.00 9.97
CA ASP A 144 0.53 38.12 10.61
C ASP A 144 -0.40 39.08 11.36
N LEU A 145 -1.65 39.22 10.91
CA LEU A 145 -2.65 40.02 11.59
C LEU A 145 -3.13 39.36 12.89
N VAL A 146 -3.36 38.04 12.85
CA VAL A 146 -3.96 37.26 13.95
C VAL A 146 -2.93 36.80 14.99
N ASN A 147 -1.65 36.63 14.65
CA ASN A 147 -0.59 36.14 15.56
C ASN A 147 -0.46 36.89 16.90
N SER A 148 -1.07 38.07 17.04
CA SER A 148 -1.35 38.70 18.33
C SER A 148 -2.51 39.69 18.19
N LEU A 149 -3.71 39.14 17.99
CA LEU A 149 -4.89 39.94 17.67
C LEU A 149 -5.14 41.03 18.74
N PRO A 150 -5.13 42.32 18.36
CA PRO A 150 -5.34 43.38 19.33
C PRO A 150 -6.77 43.37 19.90
N ARG A 151 -6.89 43.63 21.21
CA ARG A 151 -8.18 43.61 21.93
C ARG A 151 -9.09 44.79 21.58
N ASP A 152 -8.51 45.89 21.09
CA ASP A 152 -9.24 47.11 20.73
C ASP A 152 -9.22 47.38 19.22
N TYR A 153 -10.30 47.97 18.70
CA TYR A 153 -10.44 48.29 17.28
C TYR A 153 -9.34 49.22 16.76
N ALA A 154 -8.86 50.17 17.58
CA ALA A 154 -7.84 51.11 17.13
C ALA A 154 -6.49 50.41 16.88
N SER A 155 -6.06 49.55 17.80
CA SER A 155 -4.84 48.75 17.66
C SER A 155 -4.96 47.71 16.55
N PHE A 156 -6.15 47.13 16.35
CA PHE A 156 -6.43 46.25 15.21
C PHE A 156 -6.22 46.99 13.88
N LEU A 157 -6.84 48.14 13.68
CA LEU A 157 -6.70 48.94 12.45
C LEU A 157 -5.27 49.48 12.26
N LYS A 158 -4.58 49.86 13.34
CA LYS A 158 -3.14 50.21 13.32
C LYS A 158 -2.29 49.10 12.72
N ARG A 159 -2.56 47.85 13.13
CA ARG A 159 -1.81 46.69 12.66
C ARG A 159 -2.08 46.43 11.18
N VAL A 160 -3.34 46.46 10.75
CA VAL A 160 -3.73 46.35 9.32
C VAL A 160 -2.97 47.39 8.49
N LEU A 161 -2.96 48.65 8.92
CA LEU A 161 -2.24 49.74 8.24
C LEU A 161 -0.73 49.47 8.16
N LYS A 162 -0.11 49.05 9.27
CA LYS A 162 1.33 48.75 9.31
C LYS A 162 1.72 47.61 8.37
N LEU A 163 0.89 46.56 8.27
CA LEU A 163 1.09 45.43 7.37
C LEU A 163 0.99 45.86 5.90
N VAL A 164 -0.03 46.66 5.55
CA VAL A 164 -0.19 47.23 4.19
C VAL A 164 0.99 48.14 3.81
N GLN A 165 1.51 48.92 4.77
CA GLN A 165 2.62 49.84 4.53
C GLN A 165 3.95 49.10 4.30
N ASN A 166 4.33 48.22 5.22
CA ASN A 166 5.70 47.72 5.34
C ASN A 166 5.90 46.23 4.96
N GLY A 167 4.83 45.44 4.84
CA GLY A 167 4.94 43.98 4.64
C GLY A 167 4.60 43.50 3.23
N TYR A 168 3.56 44.05 2.59
CA TYR A 168 2.93 43.41 1.42
C TYR A 168 2.91 44.34 0.21
N ARG A 169 4.02 44.40 -0.54
CA ARG A 169 4.19 45.36 -1.64
C ARG A 169 3.17 45.26 -2.79
N PRO A 170 2.73 44.05 -3.21
CA PRO A 170 1.77 43.93 -4.30
C PRO A 170 0.31 44.31 -3.92
N LEU A 171 0.05 44.52 -2.63
CA LEU A 171 -1.27 44.86 -2.09
C LEU A 171 -1.56 46.36 -2.27
N VAL A 172 -2.66 46.66 -2.95
CA VAL A 172 -3.08 48.04 -3.28
C VAL A 172 -4.06 48.56 -2.23
N GLU A 173 -4.97 47.69 -1.78
CA GLU A 173 -6.11 48.09 -0.99
C GLU A 173 -6.64 46.94 -0.11
N VAL A 174 -7.10 47.27 1.09
CA VAL A 174 -7.82 46.37 2.00
C VAL A 174 -9.08 47.07 2.50
N GLU A 175 -10.23 46.43 2.35
CA GLU A 175 -11.49 46.83 2.96
C GLU A 175 -11.78 45.92 4.16
N VAL A 176 -12.20 46.51 5.28
CA VAL A 176 -12.51 45.84 6.53
C VAL A 176 -13.97 46.11 6.85
N ASP A 177 -14.79 45.08 6.88
CA ASP A 177 -16.20 45.11 7.27
C ASP A 177 -16.36 44.39 8.61
N MET A 178 -17.09 44.98 9.55
CA MET A 178 -17.28 44.43 10.90
C MET A 178 -18.78 44.45 11.24
N GLN A 179 -19.32 43.29 11.59
CA GLN A 179 -20.74 43.06 11.84
C GLN A 179 -20.95 42.19 13.08
N PHE A 180 -21.86 42.59 13.97
CA PHE A 180 -22.29 41.72 15.08
C PHE A 180 -23.22 40.62 14.57
N VAL A 181 -22.98 39.39 15.05
CA VAL A 181 -23.79 38.22 14.70
C VAL A 181 -25.12 38.28 15.47
N LYS A 182 -26.22 37.85 14.84
CA LYS A 182 -27.52 37.75 15.52
C LYS A 182 -27.47 36.57 16.52
N ALA A 183 -28.20 36.67 17.63
CA ALA A 183 -28.18 35.65 18.70
C ALA A 183 -28.55 34.22 18.23
N GLU A 184 -29.26 34.09 17.10
CA GLU A 184 -29.67 32.82 16.49
C GLU A 184 -28.57 32.16 15.63
N GLU A 185 -27.54 32.93 15.26
CA GLU A 185 -26.42 32.52 14.39
C GLU A 185 -25.09 32.45 15.15
N GLU A 186 -25.11 32.63 16.48
CA GLU A 186 -23.92 32.54 17.33
C GLU A 186 -23.37 31.11 17.34
N ILE A 187 -22.09 30.95 17.00
CA ILE A 187 -21.39 29.66 16.99
C ILE A 187 -20.84 29.43 18.39
N GLN A 188 -21.22 28.35 19.07
CA GLN A 188 -20.59 28.00 20.35
C GLN A 188 -19.10 27.73 20.18
N MET A 189 -18.25 28.42 20.95
CA MET A 189 -16.82 28.15 20.95
C MET A 189 -16.55 26.81 21.64
N PRO A 190 -15.78 25.92 20.99
CA PRO A 190 -15.24 24.76 21.68
C PRO A 190 -14.15 25.22 22.68
N ASP A 191 -14.04 24.53 23.82
CA ASP A 191 -13.12 24.92 24.91
C ASP A 191 -11.66 24.79 24.42
N PRO A 192 -10.84 25.86 24.51
CA PRO A 192 -9.42 25.79 24.15
C PRO A 192 -8.65 24.65 24.82
N LYS A 193 -9.05 24.23 26.04
CA LYS A 193 -8.44 23.10 26.75
C LYS A 193 -8.68 21.75 26.04
N GLU A 194 -9.74 21.61 25.25
CA GLU A 194 -10.04 20.38 24.52
C GLU A 194 -9.11 20.17 23.31
N TYR A 195 -8.50 21.24 22.79
CA TYR A 195 -7.52 21.18 21.69
C TYR A 195 -6.07 21.12 22.17
N ASP A 196 -5.79 21.41 23.44
CA ASP A 196 -4.46 21.27 24.01
C ASP A 196 -4.33 19.91 24.69
N SER A 197 -3.69 18.96 24.01
CA SER A 197 -3.46 17.60 24.54
C SER A 197 -2.65 17.60 25.84
N ASP A 198 -1.91 18.68 26.10
CA ASP A 198 -0.89 18.75 27.16
C ASP A 198 -1.38 19.49 28.42
N SER A 199 -2.64 19.93 28.45
CA SER A 199 -3.18 20.74 29.56
C SER A 199 -4.00 19.91 30.57
N GLU A 200 -3.57 20.03 31.84
CA GLU A 200 -4.13 19.61 33.14
C GLU A 200 -4.84 18.24 33.27
N CYS A 201 -4.38 17.45 34.25
CA CYS A 201 -5.01 16.20 34.70
C CYS A 201 -6.48 16.44 35.10
N GLU A 202 -7.40 16.00 34.26
CA GLU A 202 -8.79 15.75 34.66
C GLU A 202 -8.88 14.49 35.53
N ASN A 203 -9.97 14.38 36.30
CA ASN A 203 -10.30 13.16 37.02
C ASN A 203 -10.40 11.98 36.05
N VAL A 204 -9.73 10.86 36.37
CA VAL A 204 -9.73 9.67 35.52
C VAL A 204 -11.15 9.11 35.40
N ASN A 205 -11.60 8.87 34.17
CA ASN A 205 -12.88 8.25 33.88
C ASN A 205 -12.66 6.84 33.29
N ILE A 206 -13.74 6.04 33.23
CA ILE A 206 -13.72 4.70 32.63
C ILE A 206 -13.24 4.71 31.17
N GLY A 207 -13.51 5.80 30.43
CA GLY A 207 -13.06 5.99 29.05
C GLY A 207 -11.53 6.07 28.95
N HIS A 208 -10.86 6.73 29.90
CA HIS A 208 -9.41 6.86 29.91
C HIS A 208 -8.71 5.51 30.15
N VAL A 209 -9.26 4.66 31.02
CA VAL A 209 -8.75 3.29 31.24
C VAL A 209 -8.93 2.44 29.98
N LYS A 210 -10.10 2.54 29.34
CA LYS A 210 -10.38 1.91 28.05
C LYS A 210 -9.39 2.38 26.96
N ASP A 211 -9.13 3.68 26.87
CA ASP A 211 -8.21 4.26 25.90
C ASP A 211 -6.80 3.68 26.05
N VAL A 212 -6.28 3.60 27.28
CA VAL A 212 -4.94 3.04 27.54
C VAL A 212 -4.83 1.58 27.10
N LEU A 213 -5.86 0.77 27.38
CA LEU A 213 -5.93 -0.62 26.93
C LEU A 213 -6.06 -0.74 25.40
N GLU A 214 -6.81 0.16 24.76
CA GLU A 214 -6.94 0.21 23.31
C GLU A 214 -5.63 0.62 22.64
N HIS A 215 -4.85 1.53 23.24
CA HIS A 215 -3.51 1.87 22.76
C HIS A 215 -2.56 0.68 22.87
N ALA A 216 -2.57 -0.06 23.99
CA ALA A 216 -1.69 -1.21 24.19
C ALA A 216 -2.06 -2.45 23.37
N TYR A 217 -3.30 -2.55 22.86
CA TYR A 217 -3.75 -3.68 22.04
C TYR A 217 -2.75 -3.97 20.90
N PRO A 218 -2.27 -5.21 20.74
CA PRO A 218 -2.83 -6.45 21.30
C PRO A 218 -2.28 -6.90 22.66
N ASN A 219 -1.33 -6.16 23.22
CA ASN A 219 -0.65 -6.55 24.46
C ASN A 219 -1.46 -6.17 25.70
N GLY A 220 -1.27 -6.92 26.77
CA GLY A 220 -1.87 -6.64 28.07
C GLY A 220 -1.11 -5.57 28.85
N LEU A 221 -1.81 -4.94 29.78
CA LEU A 221 -1.21 -4.01 30.74
C LEU A 221 -1.54 -4.42 32.17
N THR A 222 -0.60 -4.21 33.09
CA THR A 222 -0.87 -4.35 34.52
C THR A 222 -1.53 -3.09 35.07
N VAL A 223 -2.23 -3.22 36.20
CA VAL A 223 -2.88 -2.09 36.90
C VAL A 223 -1.86 -1.00 37.25
N THR A 224 -0.64 -1.38 37.63
CA THR A 224 0.43 -0.43 37.96
C THR A 224 0.85 0.43 36.76
N VAL A 225 0.98 -0.18 35.58
CA VAL A 225 1.36 0.56 34.35
C VAL A 225 0.23 1.51 33.92
N MET A 226 -1.03 1.08 34.06
CA MET A 226 -2.18 1.96 33.79
C MET A 226 -2.26 3.13 34.78
N ALA A 227 -1.98 2.89 36.06
CA ALA A 227 -1.94 3.92 37.11
C ALA A 227 -0.84 4.96 36.86
N GLU A 228 0.34 4.51 36.43
CA GLU A 228 1.45 5.38 36.03
C GLU A 228 1.10 6.21 34.78
N ALA A 229 0.49 5.59 33.78
CA ALA A 229 0.08 6.25 32.55
C ALA A 229 -0.98 7.34 32.79
N LEU A 230 -1.96 7.07 33.66
CA LEU A 230 -3.07 7.97 33.96
C LEU A 230 -2.81 8.89 35.16
N ARG A 231 -1.68 8.71 35.86
CA ARG A 231 -1.30 9.44 37.07
C ARG A 231 -2.37 9.41 38.17
N CYS A 232 -2.98 8.25 38.41
CA CYS A 232 -4.03 8.06 39.41
C CYS A 232 -3.72 6.89 40.37
N ASN A 233 -4.59 6.70 41.36
CA ASN A 233 -4.43 5.62 42.35
C ASN A 233 -4.82 4.26 41.73
N PRO A 234 -4.07 3.17 41.94
CA PRO A 234 -4.39 1.85 41.39
C PRO A 234 -5.79 1.34 41.75
N GLU A 235 -6.30 1.67 42.94
CA GLU A 235 -7.63 1.26 43.41
C GLU A 235 -8.76 1.81 42.53
N GLU A 236 -8.64 3.06 42.03
CA GLU A 236 -9.65 3.67 41.15
C GLU A 236 -9.71 2.99 39.78
N ILE A 237 -8.57 2.46 39.31
CA ILE A 237 -8.50 1.74 38.03
C ILE A 237 -9.17 0.37 38.15
N GLU A 238 -9.02 -0.33 39.28
CA GLU A 238 -9.64 -1.64 39.47
C GLU A 238 -11.17 -1.59 39.35
N ASP A 239 -11.80 -0.56 39.93
CA ASP A 239 -13.25 -0.34 39.81
C ASP A 239 -13.69 -0.14 38.35
N PHE A 240 -12.90 0.60 37.56
CA PHE A 240 -13.18 0.79 36.13
C PHE A 240 -12.94 -0.47 35.29
N LEU A 241 -11.93 -1.27 35.63
CA LEU A 241 -11.63 -2.54 34.94
C LEU A 241 -12.74 -3.57 35.16
N VAL A 242 -13.27 -3.67 36.37
CA VAL A 242 -14.41 -4.56 36.68
C VAL A 242 -15.63 -4.18 35.84
N GLU A 243 -15.90 -2.88 35.70
CA GLU A 243 -17.02 -2.40 34.87
C GLU A 243 -16.79 -2.67 33.37
N LEU A 244 -15.57 -2.48 32.86
CA LEU A 244 -15.23 -2.80 31.46
C LEU A 244 -15.26 -4.32 31.17
N GLU A 245 -14.89 -5.15 32.14
CA GLU A 245 -15.00 -6.61 32.04
C GLU A 245 -16.47 -7.06 32.05
N ARG A 246 -17.31 -6.42 32.87
CA ARG A 246 -18.77 -6.64 32.88
C ARG A 246 -19.41 -6.31 31.53
N GLN A 247 -18.90 -5.29 30.84
CA GLN A 247 -19.30 -4.92 29.47
C GLN A 247 -18.73 -5.87 28.40
N GLY A 248 -17.87 -6.82 28.77
CA GLY A 248 -17.27 -7.79 27.85
C GLY A 248 -16.20 -7.20 26.93
N LEU A 249 -15.70 -5.98 27.23
CA LEU A 249 -14.72 -5.28 26.40
C LEU A 249 -13.28 -5.72 26.70
N ILE A 250 -13.02 -6.16 27.93
CA ILE A 250 -11.68 -6.56 28.38
C ILE A 250 -11.73 -7.90 29.08
N LYS A 251 -10.59 -8.57 29.18
CA LYS A 251 -10.44 -9.82 29.92
C LYS A 251 -9.11 -9.83 30.64
N GLN A 252 -9.12 -10.34 31.87
CA GLN A 252 -7.89 -10.60 32.61
C GLN A 252 -7.22 -11.90 32.13
N VAL A 253 -5.94 -11.82 31.81
CA VAL A 253 -5.08 -12.97 31.51
C VAL A 253 -3.88 -12.91 32.45
N GLU A 254 -3.83 -13.84 33.40
CA GLU A 254 -2.84 -13.83 34.48
C GLU A 254 -2.89 -12.51 35.29
N ASN A 255 -1.81 -11.72 35.29
CA ASN A 255 -1.72 -10.42 35.99
C ASN A 255 -1.94 -9.21 35.06
N GLU A 256 -2.30 -9.44 33.79
CA GLU A 256 -2.47 -8.40 32.79
C GLU A 256 -3.90 -8.32 32.29
N TRP A 257 -4.34 -7.10 31.97
CA TRP A 257 -5.64 -6.83 31.38
C TRP A 257 -5.49 -6.59 29.89
N ILE A 258 -6.25 -7.31 29.08
CA ILE A 258 -6.18 -7.27 27.62
C ILE A 258 -7.52 -6.82 27.04
N ARG A 259 -7.48 -5.92 26.05
CA ARG A 259 -8.67 -5.54 25.27
C ARG A 259 -9.09 -6.71 24.37
N VAL A 260 -10.34 -7.17 24.52
CA VAL A 260 -10.93 -8.26 23.72
C VAL A 260 -11.63 -7.67 22.51
N ASP A 261 -11.29 -8.12 21.30
CA ASP A 261 -12.00 -7.73 20.09
C ASP A 261 -13.42 -8.35 20.07
N THR A 262 -14.43 -7.52 20.35
CA THR A 262 -15.85 -7.92 20.44
C THR A 262 -16.46 -8.28 19.08
N THR A 263 -15.82 -7.92 17.97
CA THR A 263 -16.29 -8.26 16.62
C THR A 263 -16.29 -9.78 16.39
N ASN A 264 -15.37 -10.50 17.03
CA ASN A 264 -15.35 -11.97 17.03
C ASN A 264 -16.45 -12.62 17.91
N VAL A 265 -17.11 -11.87 18.79
CA VAL A 265 -18.25 -12.36 19.59
C VAL A 265 -19.53 -12.36 18.75
N ILE A 266 -19.71 -11.40 17.85
CA ILE A 266 -20.83 -11.40 16.87
C ILE A 266 -20.66 -12.55 15.87
N VAL A 267 -19.42 -12.86 15.45
CA VAL A 267 -19.12 -14.05 14.65
C VAL A 267 -19.37 -15.35 15.42
N CYS A 268 -19.28 -15.35 16.77
CA CYS A 268 -19.55 -16.54 17.58
C CYS A 268 -21.06 -16.88 17.65
N VAL A 269 -21.93 -15.88 17.66
CA VAL A 269 -23.39 -16.10 17.67
C VAL A 269 -23.90 -16.49 16.27
N CYS A 270 -23.34 -15.91 15.20
CA CYS A 270 -23.70 -16.30 13.82
C CYS A 270 -23.05 -17.63 13.36
N LYS A 271 -21.86 -18.00 13.86
CA LYS A 271 -21.23 -19.30 13.54
C LYS A 271 -22.08 -20.47 14.00
N THR A 272 -22.76 -20.35 15.13
CA THR A 272 -23.58 -21.46 15.66
C THR A 272 -24.78 -21.77 14.74
N PHE A 273 -25.29 -20.79 13.99
CA PHE A 273 -26.40 -20.98 13.05
C PHE A 273 -25.95 -21.28 11.61
N LEU A 274 -24.76 -20.81 11.20
CA LEU A 274 -24.18 -21.11 9.89
C LEU A 274 -23.45 -22.46 9.82
N LEU A 275 -22.96 -23.00 10.95
CA LEU A 275 -22.31 -24.32 10.99
C LEU A 275 -23.27 -25.49 10.68
N GLU A 276 -24.58 -25.34 10.89
CA GLU A 276 -25.57 -26.35 10.48
C GLU A 276 -25.94 -26.27 9.00
N LEU A 277 -25.79 -25.12 8.35
CA LEU A 277 -26.05 -24.94 6.91
C LEU A 277 -24.80 -25.22 6.06
N ILE A 278 -23.60 -24.85 6.54
CA ILE A 278 -22.31 -25.08 5.86
C ILE A 278 -21.92 -26.56 5.87
N ASN A 279 -22.39 -27.36 6.84
CA ASN A 279 -22.20 -28.82 6.84
C ASN A 279 -23.02 -29.55 5.76
N LYS A 280 -23.74 -28.85 4.88
CA LYS A 280 -24.53 -29.43 3.77
C LYS A 280 -24.13 -28.94 2.38
N LEU A 281 -23.08 -28.12 2.23
CA LEU A 281 -22.53 -27.72 0.93
C LEU A 281 -21.06 -28.10 0.84
N PRO A 282 -20.59 -28.66 -0.29
CA PRO A 282 -19.18 -29.02 -0.47
C PRO A 282 -18.36 -27.73 -0.60
N THR A 283 -17.57 -27.41 0.43
CA THR A 283 -16.59 -26.32 0.40
C THR A 283 -15.42 -26.70 -0.51
N SER A 284 -15.51 -26.26 -1.77
CA SER A 284 -14.38 -26.17 -2.69
C SER A 284 -13.37 -25.14 -2.17
N SER A 285 -12.12 -25.57 -2.08
CA SER A 285 -10.92 -24.89 -1.58
C SER A 285 -10.61 -23.57 -2.29
N VAL A 286 -10.71 -22.44 -1.58
CA VAL A 286 -10.03 -21.20 -1.96
C VAL A 286 -8.53 -21.40 -1.70
N ARG A 287 -7.73 -21.39 -2.77
CA ARG A 287 -6.26 -21.47 -2.74
C ARG A 287 -5.69 -20.35 -1.86
N GLU A 288 -4.79 -20.67 -0.93
CA GLU A 288 -4.09 -19.68 -0.11
C GLU A 288 -2.99 -18.94 -0.92
N CYS A 289 -3.36 -18.01 -1.81
CA CYS A 289 -2.39 -17.10 -2.45
C CYS A 289 -1.69 -16.24 -1.39
N PRO A 290 -0.37 -16.01 -1.37
CA PRO A 290 0.25 -15.17 -0.34
C PRO A 290 -0.23 -13.70 -0.42
N PRO A 291 -0.27 -12.94 0.70
CA PRO A 291 -0.72 -11.55 0.68
C PRO A 291 0.28 -10.67 -0.09
N THR A 292 -0.25 -9.83 -0.98
CA THR A 292 0.52 -8.91 -1.83
C THR A 292 0.52 -7.48 -1.29
N ILE A 293 -0.43 -7.16 -0.42
CA ILE A 293 -0.61 -5.82 0.15
C ILE A 293 -0.55 -5.91 1.69
N ALA A 294 0.24 -5.04 2.30
CA ALA A 294 0.25 -4.84 3.74
C ALA A 294 -0.40 -3.51 4.14
N ILE A 295 -1.20 -3.55 5.19
CA ILE A 295 -1.86 -2.38 5.79
C ILE A 295 -1.36 -2.24 7.24
N ILE A 296 -0.81 -1.08 7.57
CA ILE A 296 -0.28 -0.76 8.90
C ILE A 296 -1.10 0.36 9.50
N THR A 297 -1.65 0.13 10.69
CA THR A 297 -2.41 1.12 11.46
C THR A 297 -1.76 1.41 12.81
N CYS A 298 -2.12 2.53 13.44
CA CYS A 298 -1.62 2.97 14.74
C CYS A 298 -2.66 2.81 15.85
N LEU A 299 -3.86 3.33 15.63
CA LEU A 299 -4.91 3.38 16.62
C LEU A 299 -5.80 2.13 16.54
N PHE A 300 -6.40 1.77 17.67
CA PHE A 300 -7.34 0.65 17.72
C PHE A 300 -8.53 0.85 16.80
N VAL A 301 -9.07 2.08 16.77
CA VAL A 301 -10.18 2.49 15.91
C VAL A 301 -9.84 2.38 14.42
N GLU A 302 -8.58 2.64 14.05
CA GLU A 302 -8.08 2.43 12.69
C GLU A 302 -8.03 0.94 12.34
N LYS A 303 -7.53 0.11 13.27
CA LYS A 303 -7.46 -1.33 13.08
C LYS A 303 -8.84 -1.96 12.92
N GLN A 304 -9.79 -1.61 13.79
CA GLN A 304 -11.17 -2.11 13.70
C GLN A 304 -11.82 -1.72 12.36
N SER A 305 -11.55 -0.51 11.89
CA SER A 305 -12.03 -0.03 10.61
C SER A 305 -11.42 -0.80 9.44
N VAL A 306 -10.13 -1.13 9.48
CA VAL A 306 -9.47 -1.98 8.46
C VAL A 306 -9.94 -3.43 8.54
N ASP A 307 -10.25 -3.95 9.72
CA ASP A 307 -10.74 -5.33 9.82
C ASP A 307 -12.16 -5.49 9.29
N ALA A 308 -13.01 -4.49 9.50
CA ALA A 308 -14.40 -4.50 9.04
C ALA A 308 -14.56 -4.54 7.50
N ILE A 309 -13.52 -4.16 6.75
CA ILE A 309 -13.54 -4.13 5.28
C ILE A 309 -12.91 -5.37 4.64
N ILE A 310 -12.21 -6.19 5.44
CA ILE A 310 -11.51 -7.37 4.93
C ILE A 310 -12.53 -8.50 4.82
N ASP A 311 -12.81 -8.91 3.59
CA ASP A 311 -13.65 -10.06 3.32
C ASP A 311 -12.92 -11.36 3.69
N ASP A 312 -13.65 -12.36 4.18
CA ASP A 312 -13.11 -13.64 4.66
C ASP A 312 -11.94 -13.48 5.65
N SER A 313 -12.07 -12.52 6.57
CA SER A 313 -11.02 -12.17 7.53
C SER A 313 -10.66 -13.34 8.46
N THR A 314 -9.36 -13.60 8.61
CA THR A 314 -8.78 -14.55 9.56
C THR A 314 -7.73 -13.85 10.41
N THR A 315 -7.93 -13.83 11.72
CA THR A 315 -7.01 -13.18 12.66
C THR A 315 -5.98 -14.19 13.17
N MET A 316 -4.71 -13.94 12.90
CA MET A 316 -3.58 -14.73 13.37
C MET A 316 -2.87 -14.03 14.53
N HIS A 317 -2.77 -14.71 15.66
CA HIS A 317 -1.95 -14.31 16.79
C HIS A 317 -0.59 -15.01 16.71
N ARG A 318 0.51 -14.26 16.61
CA ARG A 318 1.87 -14.82 16.72
C ARG A 318 2.54 -14.31 17.99
N TYR A 319 2.83 -15.25 18.88
CA TYR A 319 3.52 -14.99 20.14
C TYR A 319 5.03 -15.15 19.97
N ARG A 320 5.79 -14.24 20.58
CA ARG A 320 7.24 -14.34 20.67
C ARG A 320 7.66 -15.24 21.83
N SER A 321 8.81 -15.92 21.69
CA SER A 321 9.58 -16.44 22.82
C SER A 321 10.18 -15.26 23.62
N GLY A 322 9.34 -14.59 24.42
CA GLY A 322 9.72 -13.37 25.15
C GLY A 322 8.60 -12.35 25.42
N GLY A 323 7.32 -12.67 25.14
CA GLY A 323 6.17 -11.88 25.62
C GLY A 323 5.48 -10.98 24.60
N ASP A 324 6.19 -10.39 23.62
CA ASP A 324 5.54 -9.54 22.62
C ASP A 324 4.63 -10.35 21.68
N SER A 325 3.39 -9.91 21.50
CA SER A 325 2.43 -10.50 20.56
C SER A 325 2.15 -9.56 19.39
N ASN A 326 2.13 -10.11 18.17
CA ASN A 326 1.65 -9.38 16.99
C ASN A 326 0.36 -10.04 16.49
N ILE A 327 -0.62 -9.20 16.17
CA ILE A 327 -1.86 -9.62 15.52
C ILE A 327 -1.82 -9.23 14.05
N TYR A 328 -2.07 -10.21 13.20
CA TYR A 328 -2.24 -10.02 11.76
C TYR A 328 -3.65 -10.44 11.37
N THR A 329 -4.40 -9.57 10.69
CA THR A 329 -5.66 -9.95 10.05
C THR A 329 -5.39 -10.17 8.57
N LEU A 330 -5.67 -11.38 8.09
CA LEU A 330 -5.55 -11.75 6.68
C LEU A 330 -6.93 -11.87 6.06
N GLY A 331 -7.07 -11.47 4.81
CA GLY A 331 -8.27 -11.74 4.03
C GLY A 331 -8.18 -11.06 2.70
N TRP A 332 -9.33 -10.71 2.12
CA TRP A 332 -9.43 -10.17 0.79
C TRP A 332 -9.98 -8.77 0.80
N ILE A 333 -9.43 -7.92 -0.05
CA ILE A 333 -10.03 -6.64 -0.42
C ILE A 333 -10.07 -6.64 -1.94
N GLY A 334 -11.26 -6.83 -2.51
CA GLY A 334 -11.40 -7.07 -3.94
C GLY A 334 -10.62 -8.32 -4.38
N PRO A 335 -9.85 -8.29 -5.47
CA PRO A 335 -9.10 -9.44 -5.96
C PRO A 335 -7.73 -9.62 -5.28
N HIS A 336 -7.35 -8.76 -4.32
CA HIS A 336 -6.06 -8.85 -3.64
C HIS A 336 -6.19 -9.44 -2.25
N ARG A 337 -5.28 -10.37 -1.93
CA ARG A 337 -5.10 -10.82 -0.56
C ARG A 337 -4.25 -9.82 0.21
N VAL A 338 -4.78 -9.38 1.36
CA VAL A 338 -4.19 -8.33 2.19
C VAL A 338 -3.82 -8.87 3.56
N VAL A 339 -2.84 -8.22 4.20
CA VAL A 339 -2.50 -8.43 5.61
C VAL A 339 -2.54 -7.10 6.35
N ALA A 340 -3.28 -7.02 7.45
CA ALA A 340 -3.40 -5.83 8.27
C ALA A 340 -2.82 -6.04 9.67
N THR A 341 -2.10 -5.06 10.21
CA THR A 341 -1.58 -5.07 11.58
C THR A 341 -1.67 -3.70 12.24
N LYS A 342 -1.68 -3.68 13.57
CA LYS A 342 -1.69 -2.46 14.39
C LYS A 342 -0.35 -2.33 15.12
N LEU A 343 0.21 -1.13 15.13
CA LEU A 343 1.40 -0.77 15.90
C LEU A 343 1.02 -0.58 17.38
N ALA A 344 1.91 -0.96 18.29
CA ALA A 344 1.65 -0.90 19.73
C ALA A 344 1.77 0.53 20.29
N VAL A 345 2.82 1.27 19.90
CA VAL A 345 3.04 2.66 20.30
C VAL A 345 3.72 3.39 19.16
N ILE A 346 3.28 4.63 18.88
CA ILE A 346 3.92 5.55 17.94
C ILE A 346 4.24 6.85 18.68
N GLY A 347 5.38 7.45 18.34
CA GLY A 347 5.84 8.70 18.89
C GLY A 347 7.37 8.79 18.92
N ASP A 348 7.87 9.90 19.44
CA ASP A 348 9.30 10.25 19.40
C ASP A 348 10.12 9.64 20.53
N SER A 349 9.47 8.89 21.42
CA SER A 349 10.20 8.10 22.42
C SER A 349 10.99 7.02 21.71
N ARG A 350 12.17 6.71 22.25
CA ARG A 350 13.06 5.70 21.65
C ARG A 350 12.38 4.33 21.66
N GLU A 351 11.58 4.07 22.69
CA GLU A 351 10.78 2.87 22.88
C GLU A 351 9.72 2.74 21.78
N ALA A 352 8.96 3.81 21.49
CA ALA A 352 7.94 3.82 20.45
C ALA A 352 8.56 3.68 19.04
N THR A 353 9.62 4.45 18.77
CA THR A 353 10.34 4.39 17.48
C THR A 353 10.87 2.97 17.20
N THR A 354 11.48 2.33 18.22
CA THR A 354 12.03 0.98 18.10
C THR A 354 10.92 -0.08 17.95
N SER A 355 9.83 0.06 18.70
CA SER A 355 8.69 -0.85 18.64
C SER A 355 8.03 -0.81 17.25
N ALA A 356 7.69 0.38 16.74
CA ALA A 356 7.05 0.56 15.45
C ALA A 356 7.89 0.02 14.28
N GLY A 357 9.21 0.31 14.27
CA GLY A 357 10.13 -0.23 13.27
C GLY A 357 10.29 -1.76 13.36
N SER A 358 10.35 -2.30 14.58
CA SER A 358 10.46 -3.76 14.78
C SER A 358 9.19 -4.50 14.35
N ILE A 359 7.99 -3.96 14.59
CA ILE A 359 6.74 -4.60 14.14
C ILE A 359 6.67 -4.59 12.62
N THR A 360 7.01 -3.46 11.99
CA THR A 360 6.99 -3.29 10.54
C THR A 360 7.98 -4.24 9.84
N THR A 361 9.24 -4.29 10.27
CA THR A 361 10.25 -5.21 9.71
C THR A 361 9.85 -6.68 9.88
N ARG A 362 9.19 -7.05 10.98
CA ARG A 362 8.68 -8.41 11.21
C ARG A 362 7.50 -8.74 10.29
N LEU A 363 6.57 -7.80 10.09
CA LEU A 363 5.47 -7.98 9.14
C LEU A 363 6.04 -8.30 7.75
N LEU A 364 6.92 -7.44 7.24
CA LEU A 364 7.53 -7.58 5.92
C LEU A 364 8.45 -8.81 5.82
N GLY A 365 9.12 -9.19 6.91
CA GLY A 365 9.94 -10.40 6.97
C GLY A 365 9.12 -11.70 7.00
N ASN A 366 7.95 -11.69 7.65
CA ASN A 366 7.05 -12.84 7.71
C ASN A 366 6.27 -13.06 6.41
N PHE A 367 5.98 -11.98 5.69
CA PHE A 367 5.19 -12.00 4.45
C PHE A 367 6.05 -11.44 3.29
N GLN A 368 6.92 -12.27 2.74
CA GLN A 368 7.94 -11.86 1.77
C GLN A 368 7.38 -11.49 0.37
N HIS A 369 6.10 -11.78 0.11
CA HIS A 369 5.43 -11.51 -1.16
C HIS A 369 4.69 -10.16 -1.19
N ILE A 370 4.87 -9.32 -0.16
CA ILE A 370 4.28 -7.98 -0.15
C ILE A 370 4.97 -7.12 -1.20
N GLU A 371 4.18 -6.53 -2.08
CA GLU A 371 4.61 -5.60 -3.13
C GLU A 371 4.26 -4.15 -2.77
N HIS A 372 3.11 -3.94 -2.10
CA HIS A 372 2.60 -2.62 -1.74
C HIS A 372 2.34 -2.50 -0.24
N VAL A 373 2.70 -1.36 0.36
CA VAL A 373 2.44 -1.06 1.77
C VAL A 373 1.60 0.21 1.92
N PHE A 374 0.46 0.11 2.59
CA PHE A 374 -0.38 1.25 2.98
C PHE A 374 -0.23 1.52 4.47
N ILE A 375 0.16 2.75 4.80
CA ILE A 375 0.17 3.23 6.18
C ILE A 375 -1.12 4.04 6.37
N VAL A 376 -2.14 3.43 6.97
CA VAL A 376 -3.48 4.02 7.12
C VAL A 376 -3.65 4.53 8.53
N GLY A 377 -4.09 5.78 8.68
CA GLY A 377 -4.42 6.33 9.99
C GLY A 377 -4.98 7.74 9.93
N VAL A 378 -5.09 8.39 11.08
CA VAL A 378 -5.49 9.81 11.17
C VAL A 378 -4.32 10.77 11.05
N GLY A 379 -4.62 11.97 10.57
CA GLY A 379 -3.73 13.10 10.59
C GLY A 379 -4.49 14.39 10.85
N GLY A 380 -3.73 15.46 11.08
CA GLY A 380 -4.22 16.82 11.18
C GLY A 380 -4.13 17.54 9.83
N GLY A 381 -5.21 18.15 9.38
CA GLY A 381 -5.29 18.85 8.11
C GLY A 381 -4.51 20.16 8.12
N VAL A 382 -3.87 20.50 7.00
CA VAL A 382 -3.25 21.82 6.83
C VAL A 382 -4.28 22.76 6.24
N ALA A 383 -4.73 23.72 7.06
CA ALA A 383 -5.76 24.64 6.67
C ALA A 383 -5.22 25.80 5.81
N HIS A 384 -5.91 26.06 4.70
CA HIS A 384 -5.74 27.27 3.91
C HIS A 384 -6.99 28.16 4.02
N TYR A 385 -6.84 29.42 4.42
CA TYR A 385 -8.01 30.31 4.64
C TYR A 385 -8.53 30.97 3.37
N THR A 386 -7.72 30.99 2.32
CA THR A 386 -7.93 31.81 1.13
C THR A 386 -8.10 30.97 -0.15
N ASP A 387 -7.50 29.79 -0.23
CA ASP A 387 -7.49 28.94 -1.42
C ASP A 387 -8.28 27.65 -1.12
N ALA A 388 -9.45 27.54 -1.73
CA ALA A 388 -10.32 26.38 -1.61
C ALA A 388 -9.68 25.07 -2.10
N LYS A 389 -8.78 25.12 -3.09
CA LYS A 389 -8.14 23.92 -3.66
C LYS A 389 -7.05 23.39 -2.74
N LYS A 390 -6.39 24.27 -1.98
CA LYS A 390 -5.35 23.88 -1.04
C LYS A 390 -5.89 23.53 0.34
N HIS A 391 -7.08 24.01 0.67
CA HIS A 391 -7.71 23.82 1.96
C HIS A 391 -8.20 22.38 2.16
N VAL A 392 -7.66 21.73 3.19
CA VAL A 392 -8.08 20.41 3.65
C VAL A 392 -9.02 20.59 4.84
N ARG A 393 -10.16 19.88 4.87
CA ARG A 393 -11.14 19.94 5.97
C ARG A 393 -11.19 18.68 6.83
N LEU A 394 -11.90 18.74 7.95
CA LEU A 394 -12.22 17.56 8.74
C LEU A 394 -13.07 16.57 7.92
N GLY A 395 -12.65 15.31 7.94
CA GLY A 395 -13.23 14.21 7.16
C GLY A 395 -12.69 14.05 5.73
N ASP A 396 -11.86 14.98 5.25
CA ASP A 396 -11.11 14.79 4.00
C ASP A 396 -10.05 13.68 4.16
N VAL A 397 -9.56 13.15 3.04
CA VAL A 397 -8.41 12.22 3.02
C VAL A 397 -7.24 12.92 2.37
N VAL A 398 -6.05 12.70 2.90
CA VAL A 398 -4.80 13.06 2.24
C VAL A 398 -4.02 11.78 1.91
N ILE A 399 -3.66 11.61 0.64
CA ILE A 399 -2.78 10.55 0.16
C ILE A 399 -1.41 11.16 -0.15
N SER A 400 -0.34 10.59 0.42
CA SER A 400 1.03 11.05 0.19
C SER A 400 1.44 10.93 -1.28
N SER A 401 2.09 11.96 -1.81
CA SER A 401 2.62 11.96 -3.19
C SER A 401 3.98 12.66 -3.28
N SER A 402 4.81 12.17 -4.20
CA SER A 402 6.19 12.58 -4.46
C SER A 402 6.30 13.90 -5.24
N ASP A 403 5.65 14.97 -4.76
CA ASP A 403 5.78 16.32 -5.32
C ASP A 403 5.77 17.40 -4.21
N PRO A 404 6.94 17.81 -3.68
CA PRO A 404 8.29 17.30 -3.96
C PRO A 404 8.66 16.03 -3.19
N ASP A 405 8.09 15.83 -1.99
CA ASP A 405 8.43 14.73 -1.09
C ASP A 405 7.15 14.07 -0.54
N ALA A 406 7.06 12.74 -0.59
CA ALA A 406 5.87 12.01 -0.12
C ALA A 406 5.71 12.06 1.41
N TYR A 407 6.81 11.90 2.14
CA TYR A 407 6.84 12.05 3.59
C TYR A 407 8.01 12.91 4.07
N VAL A 408 7.75 13.86 4.96
CA VAL A 408 8.77 14.74 5.56
C VAL A 408 8.69 14.72 7.07
N PHE A 409 9.79 14.40 7.75
CA PHE A 409 9.82 14.35 9.22
C PHE A 409 10.89 15.29 9.79
N ALA A 410 10.50 16.20 10.67
CA ALA A 410 11.41 17.10 11.37
C ALA A 410 11.83 16.53 12.74
N HIS A 411 13.11 16.18 12.87
CA HIS A 411 13.66 15.65 14.14
C HIS A 411 14.01 16.76 15.12
N LYS A 412 14.46 17.91 14.61
CA LYS A 412 14.93 19.07 15.38
C LYS A 412 14.69 20.34 14.60
N TYR A 413 14.64 21.47 15.29
CA TYR A 413 14.65 22.81 14.69
C TYR A 413 15.95 23.55 15.01
N THR A 414 16.37 24.43 14.12
CA THR A 414 17.54 25.29 14.31
C THR A 414 17.10 26.61 14.94
N ILE A 415 17.85 27.08 15.94
CA ILE A 415 17.59 28.36 16.60
C ILE A 415 18.69 29.32 16.21
N ASN A 416 18.32 30.52 15.76
CA ASN A 416 19.28 31.59 15.53
C ASN A 416 19.80 32.10 16.88
N ARG A 417 21.13 32.02 17.08
CA ARG A 417 21.80 32.37 18.34
C ARG A 417 21.62 33.84 18.75
N HIS A 418 21.29 34.74 17.82
CA HIS A 418 21.18 36.17 18.08
C HIS A 418 19.75 36.64 18.35
N THR A 419 18.77 36.01 17.73
CA THR A 419 17.35 36.40 17.84
C THR A 419 16.53 35.44 18.71
N GLU A 420 17.10 34.29 19.08
CA GLU A 420 16.41 33.15 19.74
C GLU A 420 15.19 32.62 18.97
N ALA A 421 14.96 33.12 17.75
CA ALA A 421 13.89 32.66 16.87
C ALA A 421 14.30 31.39 16.14
N VAL A 422 13.32 30.57 15.80
CA VAL A 422 13.56 29.36 15.02
C VAL A 422 13.82 29.72 13.56
N ASP A 423 14.96 29.28 13.04
CA ASP A 423 15.52 29.64 11.73
C ASP A 423 15.19 28.61 10.64
N GLY A 424 14.96 27.35 11.03
CA GLY A 424 14.65 26.27 10.09
C GLY A 424 14.48 24.91 10.77
N PHE A 425 14.31 23.85 9.97
CA PHE A 425 14.07 22.49 10.43
C PHE A 425 15.13 21.52 9.91
N VAL A 426 15.58 20.60 10.78
CA VAL A 426 16.42 19.46 10.39
C VAL A 426 15.48 18.30 10.06
N VAL A 427 15.32 18.06 8.76
CA VAL A 427 14.34 17.12 8.23
C VAL A 427 14.97 15.92 7.55
N ASN A 428 14.25 14.80 7.62
CA ASN A 428 14.42 13.68 6.71
C ASN A 428 13.26 13.68 5.72
N LYS A 429 13.54 13.26 4.50
CA LYS A 429 12.59 13.24 3.38
C LYS A 429 12.57 11.84 2.78
N TRP A 430 11.39 11.32 2.49
CA TRP A 430 11.21 10.01 1.86
C TRP A 430 10.27 10.09 0.68
N ASN A 431 10.61 9.34 -0.36
CA ASN A 431 9.81 9.16 -1.56
C ASN A 431 9.76 7.68 -1.91
N PRO A 432 8.58 7.13 -2.23
CA PRO A 432 8.50 5.80 -2.84
C PRO A 432 9.22 5.83 -4.20
N LYS A 433 9.85 4.72 -4.59
CA LYS A 433 10.48 4.61 -5.92
C LYS A 433 9.43 4.40 -7.00
N ASP A 434 8.36 3.68 -6.66
CA ASP A 434 7.21 3.48 -7.50
C ASP A 434 6.10 4.49 -7.15
N ASN A 435 5.67 5.27 -8.15
CA ASN A 435 4.64 6.29 -8.02
C ASN A 435 3.26 5.82 -8.51
N VAL A 436 3.04 4.51 -8.71
CA VAL A 436 1.75 3.96 -9.16
C VAL A 436 0.59 4.44 -8.26
N ILE A 437 0.76 4.41 -6.93
CA ILE A 437 -0.31 4.78 -6.00
C ILE A 437 -0.65 6.28 -6.09
N SER A 438 0.36 7.15 -6.18
CA SER A 438 0.15 8.60 -6.27
C SER A 438 -0.43 9.01 -7.62
N GLN A 439 -0.05 8.33 -8.70
CA GLN A 439 -0.65 8.51 -10.02
C GLN A 439 -2.13 8.17 -10.00
N ILE A 440 -2.51 7.04 -9.41
CA ILE A 440 -3.91 6.62 -9.28
C ILE A 440 -4.72 7.64 -8.50
N ALA A 441 -4.18 8.09 -7.36
CA ALA A 441 -4.85 9.09 -6.54
C ALA A 441 -5.06 10.43 -7.28
N SER A 442 -4.18 10.78 -8.23
CA SER A 442 -4.29 12.01 -9.02
C SER A 442 -5.35 11.95 -10.12
N GLU A 443 -5.81 10.75 -10.49
CA GLU A 443 -6.80 10.54 -11.55
C GLU A 443 -8.23 10.40 -11.01
N ILE A 444 -8.41 10.56 -9.70
CA ILE A 444 -9.71 10.57 -9.03
C ILE A 444 -10.50 11.82 -9.47
N ASP A 445 -11.65 11.61 -10.13
CA ASP A 445 -12.52 12.69 -10.61
C ASP A 445 -13.65 13.05 -9.63
N ASP A 446 -14.33 14.18 -9.89
CA ASP A 446 -15.45 14.64 -9.05
C ASP A 446 -16.65 13.67 -9.07
N LYS A 447 -16.78 12.89 -10.15
CA LYS A 447 -17.84 11.88 -10.29
C LYS A 447 -17.58 10.70 -9.34
N PHE A 448 -16.35 10.22 -9.28
CA PHE A 448 -15.92 9.22 -8.32
C PHE A 448 -16.16 9.73 -6.90
N ASN A 449 -15.79 10.96 -6.58
CA ASN A 449 -16.03 11.54 -5.25
C ASN A 449 -17.51 11.50 -4.83
N ALA A 450 -18.45 11.69 -5.77
CA ALA A 450 -19.89 11.65 -5.50
C ALA A 450 -20.43 10.22 -5.32
N GLU A 451 -20.06 9.27 -6.19
CA GLU A 451 -20.42 7.85 -6.07
C GLU A 451 -19.83 7.24 -4.77
N TRP A 452 -18.61 7.66 -4.46
CA TRP A 452 -17.89 7.29 -3.25
C TRP A 452 -18.58 7.82 -1.98
N ALA A 453 -19.07 9.06 -1.97
CA ALA A 453 -19.81 9.63 -0.83
C ALA A 453 -21.12 8.88 -0.53
N ALA A 454 -21.87 8.49 -1.56
CA ALA A 454 -23.13 7.74 -1.40
C ALA A 454 -22.90 6.33 -0.82
N THR A 455 -21.85 5.64 -1.29
CA THR A 455 -21.50 4.30 -0.81
C THR A 455 -20.98 4.32 0.63
N ALA A 456 -20.20 5.35 0.99
CA ALA A 456 -19.70 5.53 2.34
C ALA A 456 -20.85 5.70 3.35
N GLU A 457 -21.87 6.47 2.99
CA GLU A 457 -23.05 6.68 3.83
C GLU A 457 -23.84 5.37 4.08
N GLU A 458 -24.02 4.54 3.04
CA GLU A 458 -24.65 3.22 3.18
C GLU A 458 -23.87 2.30 4.14
N LEU A 459 -22.53 2.29 4.04
CA LEU A 459 -21.68 1.47 4.89
C LEU A 459 -21.66 1.96 6.33
N THR A 460 -21.57 3.27 6.55
CA THR A 460 -21.70 3.88 7.88
C THR A 460 -23.01 3.45 8.53
N ASN A 461 -24.12 3.45 7.76
CA ASN A 461 -25.40 2.97 8.26
C ASN A 461 -25.39 1.48 8.63
N LYS A 462 -24.76 0.62 7.81
CA LYS A 462 -24.59 -0.81 8.13
C LYS A 462 -23.73 -1.02 9.38
N LEU A 463 -22.64 -0.29 9.55
CA LEU A 463 -21.74 -0.43 10.70
C LEU A 463 -22.35 0.14 11.98
N CYS A 464 -23.04 1.30 11.91
CA CYS A 464 -23.87 1.81 13.01
C CYS A 464 -24.90 0.76 13.47
N SER A 465 -25.48 -0.01 12.53
CA SER A 465 -26.43 -1.07 12.86
C SER A 465 -25.78 -2.32 13.48
N ALA A 466 -24.54 -2.63 13.09
CA ALA A 466 -23.78 -3.78 13.59
C ALA A 466 -23.09 -3.51 14.94
N LEU A 467 -22.75 -2.24 15.22
CA LEU A 467 -22.01 -1.80 16.41
C LEU A 467 -22.76 -0.65 17.11
N PRO A 468 -23.90 -0.92 17.80
CA PRO A 468 -24.74 0.12 18.41
C PRO A 468 -24.08 0.88 19.56
N GLU A 469 -23.05 0.28 20.18
CA GLU A 469 -22.27 0.85 21.27
C GLU A 469 -21.38 2.02 20.81
N PHE A 470 -21.14 2.13 19.49
CA PHE A 470 -20.29 3.14 18.90
C PHE A 470 -21.16 4.10 18.09
N ASN A 471 -21.19 5.38 18.48
CA ASN A 471 -21.85 6.43 17.69
C ASN A 471 -20.99 6.76 16.46
N LEU A 472 -21.06 5.89 15.45
CA LEU A 472 -20.27 5.93 14.21
C LEU A 472 -20.82 6.95 13.18
N SER A 473 -21.84 7.73 13.56
CA SER A 473 -22.43 8.73 12.68
C SER A 473 -21.46 9.89 12.44
N ARG A 474 -21.39 10.35 11.18
CA ARG A 474 -20.60 11.53 10.80
C ARG A 474 -21.05 12.72 11.65
N PRO A 475 -20.14 13.43 12.34
CA PRO A 475 -20.47 14.69 12.99
C PRO A 475 -21.11 15.65 11.97
N LYS A 476 -22.07 16.45 12.44
CA LYS A 476 -22.77 17.39 11.56
C LYS A 476 -21.77 18.37 10.91
N PRO A 477 -22.05 18.90 9.70
CA PRO A 477 -21.14 19.83 9.03
C PRO A 477 -20.75 21.06 9.88
N GLU A 478 -21.61 21.49 10.80
CA GLU A 478 -21.34 22.62 11.70
C GLU A 478 -20.26 22.31 12.75
N ALA A 479 -19.94 21.03 12.97
CA ALA A 479 -18.86 20.61 13.87
C ALA A 479 -17.47 20.72 13.23
N ASP A 480 -17.37 20.89 11.90
CA ASP A 480 -16.13 21.22 11.21
C ASP A 480 -15.86 22.72 11.43
N LEU A 481 -15.16 23.01 12.52
CA LEU A 481 -14.79 24.37 12.90
C LEU A 481 -13.30 24.56 12.68
N LEU A 482 -12.97 25.41 11.72
CA LEU A 482 -11.60 25.85 11.51
C LEU A 482 -11.24 26.93 12.54
N THR A 483 -10.47 26.52 13.55
CA THR A 483 -10.05 27.39 14.65
C THR A 483 -8.56 27.71 14.57
N LEU A 484 -8.22 28.94 14.98
CA LEU A 484 -6.87 29.49 15.00
C LEU A 484 -6.52 29.95 16.41
N SER A 485 -5.43 29.43 16.99
CA SER A 485 -4.95 29.89 18.29
C SER A 485 -4.18 31.19 18.18
N ILE A 486 -4.57 32.19 18.97
CA ILE A 486 -4.00 33.55 18.98
C ILE A 486 -2.97 33.73 20.11
N GLY A 487 -2.72 32.69 20.90
CA GLY A 487 -1.95 32.79 22.15
C GLY A 487 -2.79 33.31 23.32
N GLY A 488 -2.33 33.03 24.54
CA GLY A 488 -3.05 33.37 25.78
C GLY A 488 -4.41 32.67 25.95
N GLY A 489 -4.60 31.50 25.32
CA GLY A 489 -5.82 30.70 25.41
C GLY A 489 -7.00 31.16 24.54
N ASN A 490 -6.84 32.18 23.69
CA ASN A 490 -7.91 32.67 22.82
C ASN A 490 -7.86 32.02 21.43
N MET A 491 -9.03 31.80 20.82
CA MET A 491 -9.19 31.21 19.50
C MET A 491 -10.00 32.13 18.57
N VAL A 492 -9.65 32.19 17.28
CA VAL A 492 -10.48 32.77 16.20
C VAL A 492 -11.14 31.64 15.43
N VAL A 493 -12.42 31.79 15.08
CA VAL A 493 -13.10 30.90 14.11
C VAL A 493 -13.01 31.51 12.73
N VAL A 494 -12.55 30.74 11.76
CA VAL A 494 -12.46 31.16 10.35
C VAL A 494 -13.40 30.29 9.53
N PRO A 495 -14.39 30.83 8.82
CA PRO A 495 -15.16 30.06 7.86
C PRO A 495 -14.28 29.45 6.77
N HIS A 496 -14.64 28.25 6.33
CA HIS A 496 -13.94 27.59 5.24
C HIS A 496 -14.07 28.36 3.91
N PRO A 497 -13.03 28.39 3.06
CA PRO A 497 -13.08 29.07 1.76
C PRO A 497 -14.09 28.45 0.75
N ASN A 498 -14.54 27.22 0.99
CA ASN A 498 -15.40 26.45 0.09
C ASN A 498 -16.76 26.05 0.73
N GLN A 499 -17.41 26.95 1.47
CA GLN A 499 -18.57 26.63 2.34
C GLN A 499 -19.69 25.81 1.67
N GLU A 500 -19.86 25.96 0.35
CA GLU A 500 -20.85 25.25 -0.45
C GLU A 500 -20.62 23.72 -0.53
N ARG A 501 -19.41 23.25 -0.16
CA ARG A 501 -19.02 21.84 -0.22
C ARG A 501 -19.65 21.03 0.92
N SER A 502 -20.49 20.06 0.57
CA SER A 502 -21.22 19.17 1.50
C SER A 502 -20.57 17.79 1.73
N TYR A 503 -19.71 17.34 0.82
CA TYR A 503 -19.06 16.03 0.86
C TYR A 503 -17.54 16.14 1.13
N PRO A 504 -16.90 15.09 1.67
CA PRO A 504 -15.46 15.07 1.86
C PRO A 504 -14.73 14.90 0.52
N VAL A 505 -13.44 15.26 0.45
CA VAL A 505 -12.63 15.18 -0.78
C VAL A 505 -11.32 14.44 -0.50
N VAL A 506 -10.81 13.74 -1.52
CA VAL A 506 -9.46 13.18 -1.52
C VAL A 506 -8.47 14.20 -2.04
N HIS A 507 -7.46 14.51 -1.25
CA HIS A 507 -6.35 15.38 -1.61
C HIS A 507 -5.10 14.54 -1.81
N VAL A 508 -4.28 14.94 -2.78
CA VAL A 508 -2.98 14.34 -3.04
C VAL A 508 -1.91 15.37 -2.69
N GLY A 509 -0.92 14.97 -1.89
CA GLY A 509 0.23 15.82 -1.58
C GLY A 509 1.03 15.37 -0.36
N PRO A 510 2.09 16.12 -0.02
CA PRO A 510 3.02 15.75 1.04
C PRO A 510 2.36 15.60 2.41
N VAL A 511 2.70 14.53 3.12
CA VAL A 511 2.37 14.34 4.54
C VAL A 511 3.64 14.58 5.35
N GLY A 512 3.54 15.18 6.53
CA GLY A 512 4.72 15.33 7.39
C GLY A 512 4.47 15.06 8.85
N GLY A 513 5.53 14.94 9.62
CA GLY A 513 5.49 14.78 11.06
C GLY A 513 6.60 15.61 11.71
N MET A 514 6.43 15.94 12.98
CA MET A 514 7.44 16.66 13.76
C MET A 514 7.62 15.97 15.09
N ALA A 515 8.86 15.88 15.56
CA ALA A 515 9.12 15.41 16.91
C ALA A 515 8.52 16.38 17.94
N ALA A 516 7.74 15.85 18.88
CA ALA A 516 7.07 16.56 19.95
C ALA A 516 8.07 17.47 20.69
N TYR A 517 7.62 18.71 20.92
CA TYR A 517 8.39 19.73 21.63
C TYR A 517 8.77 19.24 23.02
N ARG A 518 10.04 18.86 23.23
CA ARG A 518 10.57 18.87 24.60
C ARG A 518 10.61 20.32 25.05
N ARG A 519 9.58 20.77 25.78
CA ARG A 519 9.73 21.91 26.68
C ARG A 519 10.97 21.59 27.53
N PRO A 520 12.03 22.41 27.52
CA PRO A 520 13.02 22.31 28.57
C PRO A 520 12.25 22.53 29.88
N LEU A 521 12.24 21.53 30.74
CA LEU A 521 11.97 21.72 32.16
C LEU A 521 13.09 22.61 32.70
N THR A 522 12.99 23.91 32.49
CA THR A 522 13.79 24.92 33.18
C THR A 522 12.84 26.00 33.67
N ASP A 523 12.50 25.85 34.94
CA ASP A 523 12.01 26.82 35.91
C ASP A 523 10.74 27.64 35.60
N GLU A 524 9.78 27.47 36.49
CA GLU A 524 8.46 28.11 36.60
C GLU A 524 8.47 29.65 36.79
N GLN A 525 9.50 30.40 36.39
CA GLN A 525 9.62 31.83 36.76
C GLN A 525 10.13 32.76 35.64
N GLY A 526 9.75 32.53 34.39
CA GLY A 526 9.98 33.48 33.28
C GLY A 526 8.71 34.26 32.88
N PRO A 527 8.78 35.55 32.51
CA PRO A 527 7.61 36.32 32.12
C PRO A 527 7.00 35.75 30.83
N ALA A 528 5.69 35.50 30.87
CA ALA A 528 4.90 34.81 29.84
C ALA A 528 4.69 35.59 28.52
N ASP A 529 5.59 36.51 28.13
CA ASP A 529 5.26 37.52 27.13
C ASP A 529 6.40 37.93 26.17
N ALA A 530 7.39 37.06 25.92
CA ALA A 530 8.49 37.36 25.00
C ALA A 530 8.75 36.24 23.97
N GLY A 531 8.13 36.36 22.79
CA GLY A 531 8.75 36.01 21.51
C GLY A 531 9.00 34.54 21.14
N ARG A 532 8.48 33.55 21.89
CA ARG A 532 8.60 32.13 21.51
C ARG A 532 7.37 31.68 20.73
N ASP A 533 7.58 31.17 19.52
CA ASP A 533 6.53 30.60 18.67
C ASP A 533 5.81 29.47 19.42
N SER A 534 4.47 29.45 19.37
CA SER A 534 3.67 28.35 19.92
C SER A 534 3.87 27.06 19.09
N ALA A 535 3.62 25.89 19.68
CA ALA A 535 3.72 24.61 18.96
C ALA A 535 2.88 24.57 17.67
N SER A 536 1.70 25.21 17.70
CA SER A 536 0.82 25.38 16.54
C SER A 536 1.43 26.30 15.46
N GLN A 537 2.07 27.40 15.85
CA GLN A 537 2.73 28.31 14.90
C GLN A 537 3.92 27.65 14.19
N LEU A 538 4.70 26.87 14.91
CA LEU A 538 5.84 26.16 14.35
C LEU A 538 5.40 25.04 13.39
N ARG A 539 4.33 24.30 13.74
CA ARG A 539 3.69 23.32 12.85
C ARG A 539 3.21 23.98 11.56
N ASP A 540 2.56 25.13 11.66
CA ASP A 540 2.09 25.89 10.52
C ASP A 540 3.22 26.40 9.64
N ARG A 541 4.34 26.81 10.24
CA ARG A 541 5.55 27.22 9.50
C ARG A 541 6.19 26.02 8.80
N PHE A 542 6.30 24.87 9.48
CA PHE A 542 6.78 23.62 8.89
C PHE A 542 5.91 23.18 7.70
N ALA A 543 4.58 23.21 7.87
CA ALA A 543 3.65 22.87 6.79
C ALA A 543 3.78 23.83 5.59
N ALA A 544 3.99 25.13 5.84
CA ALA A 544 4.20 26.10 4.76
C ALA A 544 5.54 25.91 4.03
N GLU A 545 6.63 25.63 4.76
CA GLU A 545 7.98 25.45 4.21
C GLU A 545 8.08 24.22 3.29
N TYR A 546 7.42 23.12 3.66
CA TYR A 546 7.45 21.87 2.89
C TYR A 546 6.18 21.59 2.08
N GLY A 547 5.24 22.53 2.03
CA GLY A 547 4.00 22.41 1.24
C GLY A 547 3.09 21.26 1.70
N LEU A 548 3.08 20.96 3.00
CA LEU A 548 2.35 19.81 3.55
C LEU A 548 0.83 20.00 3.43
N LYS A 549 0.12 18.89 3.20
CA LYS A 549 -1.35 18.80 3.19
C LYS A 549 -1.91 18.23 4.47
N ALA A 550 -1.17 17.33 5.10
CA ALA A 550 -1.48 16.74 6.40
C ALA A 550 -0.23 16.64 7.27
N VAL A 551 -0.45 16.69 8.58
CA VAL A 551 0.57 16.46 9.60
C VAL A 551 0.16 15.28 10.48
N ASP A 552 1.05 14.32 10.74
CA ASP A 552 0.80 13.15 11.57
C ASP A 552 1.71 13.07 12.80
N ALA A 553 1.53 12.02 13.60
CA ALA A 553 2.24 11.80 14.86
C ALA A 553 3.69 11.29 14.71
N GLY A 554 4.20 11.12 13.49
CA GLY A 554 5.58 10.65 13.24
C GLY A 554 5.68 9.15 12.93
N PHE A 555 5.75 8.81 11.65
CA PHE A 555 5.88 7.45 11.11
C PHE A 555 7.25 7.19 10.46
N ASN A 556 8.26 8.01 10.80
CA ASN A 556 9.60 7.91 10.20
C ASN A 556 10.21 6.51 10.36
N SER A 557 10.09 5.87 11.53
CA SER A 557 10.63 4.52 11.75
C SER A 557 9.91 3.44 10.95
N VAL A 558 8.63 3.63 10.66
CA VAL A 558 7.82 2.72 9.82
C VAL A 558 8.28 2.86 8.36
N VAL A 559 8.41 4.09 7.87
CA VAL A 559 8.89 4.37 6.51
C VAL A 559 10.35 3.93 6.32
N ASP A 560 11.20 4.12 7.32
CA ASP A 560 12.58 3.61 7.31
C ASP A 560 12.62 2.08 7.27
N ALA A 561 11.75 1.40 8.02
CA ALA A 561 11.62 -0.06 7.99
C ALA A 561 11.16 -0.57 6.61
N ILE A 562 10.18 0.09 5.98
CA ILE A 562 9.69 -0.25 4.63
C ILE A 562 10.81 -0.12 3.60
N ASN A 563 11.52 1.02 3.61
CA ASN A 563 12.65 1.25 2.70
C ASN A 563 13.82 0.27 2.97
N GLY A 564 14.09 -0.03 4.24
CA GLY A 564 15.09 -1.03 4.65
C GLY A 564 14.76 -2.44 4.17
N SER A 565 13.47 -2.79 4.13
CA SER A 565 12.95 -4.03 3.57
C SER A 565 12.86 -4.05 2.04
N ARG A 566 13.28 -2.96 1.36
CA ARG A 566 13.30 -2.82 -0.11
C ARG A 566 11.93 -2.92 -0.78
N ILE A 567 10.89 -2.43 -0.10
CA ILE A 567 9.58 -2.27 -0.72
C ILE A 567 9.55 -0.92 -1.44
N ASP A 568 9.42 -0.96 -2.76
CA ASP A 568 9.55 0.22 -3.61
C ASP A 568 8.22 1.01 -3.76
N SER A 569 7.07 0.39 -3.44
CA SER A 569 5.74 1.00 -3.51
C SER A 569 5.08 1.11 -2.14
N TRP A 570 4.87 2.33 -1.67
CA TRP A 570 4.14 2.61 -0.43
C TRP A 570 3.46 3.97 -0.44
N ALA A 571 2.42 4.15 0.37
CA ALA A 571 1.76 5.43 0.56
C ALA A 571 1.19 5.59 1.97
N LEU A 572 1.21 6.83 2.48
CA LEU A 572 0.48 7.24 3.67
C LEU A 572 -0.92 7.70 3.26
N ILE A 573 -1.93 7.16 3.93
CA ILE A 573 -3.32 7.56 3.79
C ILE A 573 -3.74 8.14 5.14
N ARG A 574 -4.10 9.43 5.16
CA ARG A 574 -4.43 10.17 6.37
C ARG A 574 -5.86 10.69 6.34
N GLY A 575 -6.66 10.22 7.28
CA GLY A 575 -7.97 10.76 7.59
C GLY A 575 -7.88 11.99 8.45
N ILE A 576 -8.47 13.09 8.00
CA ILE A 576 -8.32 14.35 8.70
C ILE A 576 -9.31 14.42 9.86
N ALA A 577 -8.78 14.24 11.07
CA ALA A 577 -9.57 14.23 12.29
C ALA A 577 -9.50 15.56 13.06
N ASP A 578 -8.43 16.32 12.88
CA ASP A 578 -8.26 17.66 13.46
C ASP A 578 -7.40 18.55 12.56
N TYR A 579 -7.02 19.74 13.05
CA TYR A 579 -6.08 20.64 12.37
C TYR A 579 -4.69 20.66 13.03
N GLN A 580 -4.34 19.62 13.78
CA GLN A 580 -3.06 19.47 14.49
C GLN A 580 -2.29 18.26 13.94
N HIS A 581 -2.47 17.09 14.56
CA HIS A 581 -1.75 15.84 14.28
C HIS A 581 -2.67 14.59 14.26
N GLY A 582 -3.99 14.77 14.33
CA GLY A 582 -5.01 13.73 14.26
C GLY A 582 -5.40 13.08 15.59
N GLN A 583 -4.67 13.36 16.68
CA GLN A 583 -4.87 12.72 17.99
C GLN A 583 -5.42 13.67 19.07
N SER A 584 -5.88 14.88 18.71
CA SER A 584 -6.51 15.80 19.67
C SER A 584 -7.81 15.23 20.26
N ARG A 585 -8.23 15.73 21.44
CA ARG A 585 -9.43 15.23 22.12
C ARG A 585 -10.71 15.54 21.32
N VAL A 586 -10.82 16.74 20.76
CA VAL A 586 -11.95 17.11 19.86
C VAL A 586 -11.96 16.24 18.60
N GLY A 587 -10.78 15.94 18.07
CA GLY A 587 -10.62 15.07 16.90
C GLY A 587 -11.11 13.65 17.10
N ARG A 588 -11.30 13.16 18.35
CA ARG A 588 -11.80 11.80 18.64
C ARG A 588 -13.16 11.51 18.01
N SER A 589 -14.04 12.50 17.98
CA SER A 589 -15.35 12.36 17.31
C SER A 589 -15.21 12.14 15.80
N TRP A 590 -14.15 12.69 15.20
CA TRP A 590 -13.80 12.57 13.79
C TRP A 590 -12.90 11.37 13.49
N GLN A 591 -12.15 10.85 14.47
CA GLN A 591 -11.35 9.63 14.33
C GLN A 591 -12.22 8.43 13.91
N TRP A 592 -13.49 8.37 14.30
CA TRP A 592 -14.36 7.28 13.85
C TRP A 592 -14.77 7.35 12.38
N GLN A 593 -14.63 8.51 11.71
CA GLN A 593 -14.74 8.57 10.24
C GLN A 593 -13.64 7.80 9.52
N ILE A 594 -12.63 7.30 10.24
CA ILE A 594 -11.65 6.34 9.72
C ILE A 594 -12.32 5.12 9.09
N VAL A 595 -13.53 4.74 9.53
CA VAL A 595 -14.35 3.71 8.88
C VAL A 595 -14.54 3.99 7.38
N CYS A 596 -14.84 5.25 7.02
CA CYS A 596 -14.98 5.69 5.63
C CYS A 596 -13.62 5.82 4.90
N LEU A 597 -12.50 5.90 5.63
CA LEU A 597 -11.14 5.94 5.11
C LEU A 597 -10.54 4.56 4.86
N CYS A 598 -10.86 3.58 5.71
CA CYS A 598 -10.40 2.20 5.54
C CYS A 598 -11.08 1.57 4.34
N TRP A 599 -12.40 1.72 4.18
CA TRP A 599 -13.07 1.30 2.94
C TRP A 599 -12.55 2.08 1.72
N ARG A 600 -12.15 3.36 1.89
CA ARG A 600 -11.48 4.14 0.83
C ARG A 600 -10.08 3.65 0.49
N ALA A 601 -9.28 3.19 1.46
CA ALA A 601 -7.99 2.54 1.21
C ALA A 601 -8.21 1.21 0.51
N GLY A 602 -9.26 0.47 0.89
CA GLY A 602 -9.67 -0.76 0.21
C GLY A 602 -10.25 -0.53 -1.19
N CYS A 603 -10.96 0.57 -1.43
CA CYS A 603 -11.40 1.02 -2.75
C CYS A 603 -10.28 1.63 -3.57
N CYS A 604 -9.28 2.29 -2.97
CA CYS A 604 -8.03 2.60 -3.63
C CYS A 604 -7.28 1.30 -3.98
N CYS A 605 -7.35 0.21 -3.22
CA CYS A 605 -6.90 -1.12 -3.68
C CYS A 605 -7.80 -1.67 -4.80
N ASN A 606 -9.11 -1.42 -4.75
CA ASN A 606 -10.10 -1.84 -5.75
C ASN A 606 -10.06 -0.98 -7.05
N GLU A 607 -9.49 0.22 -6.96
CA GLU A 607 -9.21 1.14 -8.06
C GLU A 607 -7.76 1.06 -8.49
N ILE A 608 -6.82 0.69 -7.63
CA ILE A 608 -5.51 0.16 -8.06
C ILE A 608 -5.76 -1.08 -8.90
N THR A 609 -6.80 -1.87 -8.64
CA THR A 609 -7.23 -2.98 -9.51
C THR A 609 -8.03 -2.55 -10.72
N ASN A 610 -8.96 -1.60 -10.60
CA ASN A 610 -9.66 -1.10 -11.77
C ASN A 610 -8.82 -0.18 -12.65
N PHE A 611 -7.73 0.42 -12.16
CA PHE A 611 -6.78 1.29 -12.85
C PHE A 611 -5.58 0.50 -13.35
N THR A 612 -5.14 -0.54 -12.64
CA THR A 612 -4.35 -1.60 -13.30
C THR A 612 -5.21 -2.36 -14.32
N ALA A 613 -6.55 -2.25 -14.33
CA ALA A 613 -7.42 -2.76 -15.40
C ALA A 613 -7.81 -1.70 -16.48
N THR A 614 -7.97 -0.42 -16.13
CA THR A 614 -8.38 0.69 -17.03
C THR A 614 -7.20 1.50 -17.57
N ASN A 615 -6.09 1.57 -16.84
CA ASN A 615 -4.79 1.93 -17.41
C ASN A 615 -4.10 0.71 -18.04
N ARG A 616 -4.53 -0.53 -17.75
CA ARG A 616 -4.48 -1.59 -18.78
C ARG A 616 -5.33 -1.16 -19.98
N SER A 617 -6.57 -0.69 -19.89
CA SER A 617 -7.32 -0.28 -21.11
C SER A 617 -6.69 0.86 -21.95
N ARG A 618 -6.07 1.88 -21.35
CA ARG A 618 -5.49 3.04 -22.07
C ARG A 618 -4.02 2.89 -22.46
N PHE A 619 -3.18 2.20 -21.67
CA PHE A 619 -1.93 1.66 -22.22
C PHE A 619 -2.21 0.54 -23.21
N TYR A 620 -3.36 -0.15 -23.13
CA TYR A 620 -3.73 -1.11 -24.15
C TYR A 620 -4.08 -0.38 -25.44
N GLU A 621 -4.69 0.81 -25.49
CA GLU A 621 -4.98 1.44 -26.79
C GLU A 621 -3.77 2.06 -27.52
N LEU A 622 -2.74 2.52 -26.78
CA LEU A 622 -1.49 3.01 -27.37
C LEU A 622 -0.40 1.92 -27.49
N SER A 623 -0.41 0.91 -26.61
CA SER A 623 0.38 -0.31 -26.79
C SER A 623 -0.28 -1.29 -27.76
N LEU A 624 -1.58 -1.18 -28.09
CA LEU A 624 -2.24 -1.97 -29.15
C LEU A 624 -1.71 -1.64 -30.54
N LYS A 625 -0.91 -0.58 -30.71
CA LYS A 625 -0.18 -0.35 -31.97
C LYS A 625 1.28 -0.78 -31.94
N SER A 626 1.88 -1.04 -30.77
CA SER A 626 3.26 -1.54 -30.65
C SER A 626 3.37 -3.01 -30.20
N ASP A 627 2.39 -3.55 -29.49
CA ASP A 627 2.30 -4.94 -29.01
C ASP A 627 1.55 -5.88 -29.96
N ILE A 628 1.11 -5.39 -31.13
CA ILE A 628 0.70 -6.27 -32.24
C ILE A 628 1.90 -7.10 -32.76
N VAL A 629 3.12 -6.83 -32.29
CA VAL A 629 4.32 -7.53 -32.78
C VAL A 629 4.82 -8.65 -31.86
N PHE A 630 4.44 -8.77 -30.57
CA PHE A 630 5.03 -9.79 -29.69
C PHE A 630 4.13 -10.39 -28.57
N ARG A 631 2.85 -10.70 -28.84
CA ARG A 631 2.08 -11.70 -28.06
C ARG A 631 1.99 -13.03 -28.81
N ILE A 632 3.14 -13.67 -28.98
CA ILE A 632 3.22 -15.08 -29.38
C ILE A 632 3.91 -15.80 -28.23
N MET A 633 3.31 -16.93 -27.78
CA MET A 633 3.76 -17.78 -26.67
C MET A 633 5.25 -17.59 -26.38
N ALA A 634 5.54 -16.97 -25.27
CA ALA A 634 6.88 -16.91 -24.74
C ALA A 634 6.71 -17.06 -23.24
N ILE A 635 7.35 -18.10 -22.68
CA ILE A 635 7.90 -18.06 -21.33
C ILE A 635 8.38 -16.61 -21.07
N ASN A 636 8.21 -16.05 -19.88
CA ASN A 636 8.76 -14.73 -19.54
C ASN A 636 10.29 -14.81 -19.45
N LEU A 637 10.91 -15.04 -20.62
CA LEU A 637 12.27 -15.51 -20.82
C LEU A 637 13.29 -14.46 -20.37
N THR A 638 12.94 -13.18 -20.50
CA THR A 638 13.83 -12.07 -20.20
C THR A 638 14.09 -11.88 -18.71
N SER A 639 13.05 -11.99 -17.87
CA SER A 639 13.21 -11.90 -16.40
C SER A 639 13.88 -13.16 -15.84
N ASN A 640 13.47 -14.35 -16.30
CA ASN A 640 13.99 -15.62 -15.80
C ASN A 640 15.43 -15.88 -16.26
N PHE A 641 15.80 -15.44 -17.47
CA PHE A 641 17.19 -15.51 -17.93
C PHE A 641 18.12 -14.66 -17.06
N ILE A 642 17.74 -13.45 -16.64
CA ILE A 642 18.56 -12.61 -15.76
C ILE A 642 18.74 -13.25 -14.38
N ARG A 643 17.70 -13.88 -13.82
CA ARG A 643 17.79 -14.64 -12.56
C ARG A 643 18.73 -15.84 -12.70
N LEU A 644 18.61 -16.57 -13.80
CA LEU A 644 19.49 -17.68 -14.14
C LEU A 644 20.96 -17.24 -14.27
N LEU A 645 21.22 -16.10 -14.91
CA LEU A 645 22.56 -15.52 -15.00
C LEU A 645 23.11 -15.15 -13.61
N CYS A 646 22.28 -14.60 -12.73
CA CYS A 646 22.66 -14.33 -11.34
C CYS A 646 23.00 -15.61 -10.56
N HIS A 647 22.26 -16.70 -10.79
CA HIS A 647 22.50 -18.00 -10.16
C HIS A 647 23.83 -18.61 -10.61
N PHE A 648 24.09 -18.62 -11.92
CA PHE A 648 25.32 -19.21 -12.48
C PHE A 648 26.57 -18.36 -12.23
N ARG A 649 26.45 -17.06 -11.95
CA ARG A 649 27.59 -16.15 -11.72
C ARG A 649 28.61 -16.66 -10.69
N ARG A 650 28.19 -17.52 -9.74
CA ARG A 650 29.04 -18.06 -8.67
C ARG A 650 29.56 -19.48 -8.90
N GLN A 651 29.18 -20.15 -10.00
CA GLN A 651 29.59 -21.53 -10.29
C GLN A 651 30.73 -21.56 -11.31
N ASP A 652 31.71 -22.46 -11.16
CA ASP A 652 32.73 -22.71 -12.19
C ASP A 652 32.28 -23.86 -13.09
N LEU A 653 32.02 -23.55 -14.36
CA LEU A 653 31.54 -24.52 -15.35
C LEU A 653 32.63 -25.00 -16.30
N THR A 654 33.89 -24.54 -16.12
CA THR A 654 35.01 -24.80 -17.04
C THR A 654 35.22 -26.30 -17.29
N ASN A 655 35.12 -27.12 -16.25
CA ASN A 655 35.32 -28.56 -16.33
C ASN A 655 34.01 -29.36 -16.45
N TYR A 656 32.84 -28.71 -16.37
CA TYR A 656 31.55 -29.40 -16.28
C TYR A 656 31.32 -30.35 -17.46
N LYS A 657 31.58 -29.88 -18.69
CA LYS A 657 31.46 -30.71 -19.90
C LYS A 657 32.46 -31.86 -19.91
N VAL A 658 33.70 -31.62 -19.50
CA VAL A 658 34.77 -32.64 -19.49
C VAL A 658 34.42 -33.77 -18.53
N ASP A 659 33.86 -33.43 -17.37
CA ASP A 659 33.43 -34.43 -16.40
C ASP A 659 32.16 -35.15 -16.86
N HIS A 660 31.22 -34.44 -17.47
CA HIS A 660 30.04 -35.04 -18.11
C HIS A 660 30.43 -36.04 -19.23
N ASP A 661 31.42 -35.70 -20.05
CA ASP A 661 31.95 -36.58 -21.11
C ASP A 661 32.48 -37.90 -20.54
N LYS A 662 33.26 -37.83 -19.46
CA LYS A 662 33.82 -39.03 -18.79
C LYS A 662 32.70 -39.89 -18.22
N LEU A 663 31.78 -39.28 -17.47
CA LEU A 663 30.67 -39.97 -16.82
C LEU A 663 29.73 -40.62 -17.86
N PHE A 664 29.44 -39.95 -18.96
CA PHE A 664 28.58 -40.50 -20.01
C PHE A 664 29.24 -41.67 -20.76
N LEU A 665 30.55 -41.60 -21.02
CA LEU A 665 31.30 -42.71 -21.62
C LEU A 665 31.38 -43.92 -20.69
N GLU A 666 31.55 -43.69 -19.39
CA GLU A 666 31.49 -44.73 -18.37
C GLU A 666 30.10 -45.35 -18.30
N ALA A 667 29.04 -44.54 -18.26
CA ALA A 667 27.65 -44.99 -18.26
C ALA A 667 27.33 -45.88 -19.47
N LYS A 668 27.81 -45.52 -20.68
CA LYS A 668 27.65 -46.36 -21.88
C LYS A 668 28.35 -47.72 -21.76
N ARG A 669 29.43 -47.83 -20.98
CA ARG A 669 30.18 -49.08 -20.78
C ARG A 669 29.57 -49.94 -19.68
N SER A 670 29.21 -49.33 -18.55
CA SER A 670 28.66 -50.01 -17.37
C SER A 670 27.16 -50.30 -17.48
N ARG A 671 26.44 -49.57 -18.35
CA ARG A 671 24.97 -49.46 -18.40
C ARG A 671 24.36 -48.83 -17.14
N ASP A 672 25.17 -48.21 -16.30
CA ASP A 672 24.73 -47.46 -15.13
C ASP A 672 24.81 -45.96 -15.42
N HIS A 673 23.64 -45.33 -15.56
CA HIS A 673 23.52 -43.90 -15.86
C HIS A 673 23.35 -43.03 -14.60
N ALA A 674 23.29 -43.61 -13.39
CA ALA A 674 22.95 -42.85 -12.18
C ALA A 674 23.93 -41.69 -11.92
N ALA A 675 25.23 -41.91 -12.09
CA ALA A 675 26.26 -40.88 -11.86
C ALA A 675 26.17 -39.71 -12.86
N VAL A 676 25.96 -40.00 -14.15
CA VAL A 676 25.84 -38.94 -15.17
C VAL A 676 24.52 -38.17 -15.06
N ILE A 677 23.43 -38.85 -14.68
CA ILE A 677 22.14 -38.21 -14.41
C ILE A 677 22.25 -37.28 -13.20
N SER A 678 22.87 -37.74 -12.12
CA SER A 678 23.11 -36.92 -10.92
C SER A 678 23.96 -35.68 -11.23
N HIS A 679 25.02 -35.84 -12.03
CA HIS A 679 25.84 -34.73 -12.51
C HIS A 679 25.04 -33.73 -13.35
N TYR A 680 24.18 -34.20 -14.26
CA TYR A 680 23.28 -33.36 -15.05
C TYR A 680 22.32 -32.54 -14.16
N TYR A 681 21.60 -33.21 -13.25
CA TYR A 681 20.62 -32.57 -12.38
C TYR A 681 21.24 -31.68 -11.30
N SER A 682 22.50 -31.89 -10.91
CA SER A 682 23.20 -31.01 -9.96
C SER A 682 23.22 -29.53 -10.38
N VAL A 683 23.13 -29.27 -11.70
CA VAL A 683 23.09 -27.93 -12.29
C VAL A 683 21.72 -27.63 -12.89
N MET A 684 21.09 -28.63 -13.53
CA MET A 684 19.80 -28.44 -14.19
C MET A 684 18.64 -28.25 -13.25
N SER A 685 18.70 -28.69 -11.98
CA SER A 685 17.63 -28.45 -11.02
C SER A 685 17.36 -26.95 -10.80
N ALA A 686 18.41 -26.11 -10.75
CA ALA A 686 18.24 -24.66 -10.66
C ALA A 686 17.59 -24.07 -11.93
N VAL A 687 17.94 -24.60 -13.10
CA VAL A 687 17.29 -24.23 -14.38
C VAL A 687 15.81 -24.63 -14.34
N ILE A 688 15.49 -25.81 -13.83
CA ILE A 688 14.12 -26.33 -13.75
C ILE A 688 13.28 -25.51 -12.79
N GLU A 689 13.83 -25.14 -11.64
CA GLU A 689 13.17 -24.31 -10.63
C GLU A 689 12.90 -22.90 -11.17
N GLU A 690 13.94 -22.20 -11.65
CA GLU A 690 13.83 -20.81 -12.09
C GLU A 690 13.09 -20.64 -13.43
N TYR A 691 13.16 -21.64 -14.31
CA TYR A 691 12.69 -21.52 -15.69
C TYR A 691 11.42 -22.30 -15.98
N PHE A 692 11.22 -23.44 -15.31
CA PHE A 692 10.09 -24.35 -15.52
C PHE A 692 9.20 -24.50 -14.27
N ASN A 693 9.37 -23.63 -13.27
CA ASN A 693 8.60 -23.60 -12.03
C ASN A 693 8.51 -24.98 -11.34
N GLY A 694 9.61 -25.74 -11.37
CA GLY A 694 9.71 -27.05 -10.73
C GLY A 694 9.15 -28.24 -11.51
N ASN A 695 8.69 -28.07 -12.76
CA ASN A 695 8.15 -29.14 -13.60
C ASN A 695 8.95 -29.31 -14.90
N PHE A 696 9.73 -30.39 -15.06
CA PHE A 696 10.52 -30.63 -16.28
C PHE A 696 9.87 -31.66 -17.23
N HIS A 697 8.69 -31.32 -17.72
CA HIS A 697 7.95 -32.06 -18.74
C HIS A 697 7.13 -31.11 -19.60
N PHE A 698 6.71 -31.59 -20.77
CA PHE A 698 6.14 -30.73 -21.81
C PHE A 698 4.78 -31.25 -22.23
N VAL A 699 3.90 -30.32 -22.60
CA VAL A 699 2.53 -30.61 -22.99
C VAL A 699 2.08 -29.63 -24.08
N PRO A 700 1.31 -30.08 -25.07
CA PRO A 700 0.62 -29.18 -25.99
C PRO A 700 -0.38 -28.29 -25.24
N PRO A 701 -0.44 -26.98 -25.53
CA PRO A 701 -1.50 -26.16 -24.98
C PRO A 701 -2.84 -26.46 -25.67
N THR A 702 -3.95 -26.13 -25.02
CA THR A 702 -5.28 -26.14 -25.64
C THR A 702 -5.59 -24.82 -26.35
N ASP A 703 -5.00 -23.71 -25.90
CA ASP A 703 -5.11 -22.38 -26.49
C ASP A 703 -3.69 -21.82 -26.73
N PRO A 704 -3.36 -21.27 -27.91
CA PRO A 704 -2.06 -20.69 -28.19
C PRO A 704 -1.67 -19.51 -27.27
N GLN A 705 -2.60 -18.95 -26.51
CA GLN A 705 -2.35 -17.94 -25.47
C GLN A 705 -2.10 -18.51 -24.07
N GLN A 706 -2.31 -19.82 -23.84
CA GLN A 706 -2.03 -20.45 -22.55
C GLN A 706 -0.55 -20.44 -22.20
N THR A 707 -0.27 -20.28 -20.91
CA THR A 707 1.06 -20.48 -20.34
C THR A 707 1.39 -21.97 -20.23
N LEU A 708 2.69 -22.31 -20.18
CA LEU A 708 3.13 -23.70 -19.95
C LEU A 708 2.62 -24.22 -18.60
N GLU A 709 2.58 -23.39 -17.58
CA GLU A 709 2.10 -23.74 -16.24
C GLU A 709 0.61 -24.12 -16.25
N GLU A 710 -0.24 -23.33 -16.92
CA GLU A 710 -1.66 -23.65 -17.08
C GLU A 710 -1.86 -24.95 -17.85
N ALA A 711 -1.09 -25.17 -18.92
CA ALA A 711 -1.15 -26.39 -19.71
C ALA A 711 -0.72 -27.63 -18.89
N LEU A 712 0.31 -27.51 -18.07
CA LEU A 712 0.78 -28.57 -17.18
C LEU A 712 -0.25 -28.89 -16.08
N GLN A 713 -0.87 -27.87 -15.49
CA GLN A 713 -1.94 -28.06 -14.51
C GLN A 713 -3.12 -28.85 -15.12
N LEU A 714 -3.51 -28.52 -16.36
CA LEU A 714 -4.55 -29.25 -17.10
C LEU A 714 -4.15 -30.71 -17.35
N LEU A 715 -2.90 -30.97 -17.74
CA LEU A 715 -2.37 -32.32 -17.89
C LEU A 715 -2.46 -33.11 -16.57
N HIS A 716 -2.04 -32.52 -15.44
CA HIS A 716 -2.06 -33.18 -14.15
C HIS A 716 -3.49 -33.51 -13.71
N MET A 717 -4.43 -32.57 -13.87
CA MET A 717 -5.84 -32.83 -13.60
C MET A 717 -6.36 -33.99 -14.47
N ARG A 718 -6.00 -34.01 -15.76
CA ARG A 718 -6.39 -35.10 -16.68
C ARG A 718 -5.82 -36.46 -16.27
N ILE A 719 -4.58 -36.50 -15.78
CA ILE A 719 -3.97 -37.71 -15.23
C ILE A 719 -4.73 -38.19 -13.98
N GLY A 720 -5.10 -37.26 -13.09
CA GLY A 720 -5.93 -37.55 -11.93
C GLY A 720 -7.29 -38.16 -12.29
N GLU A 721 -7.93 -37.64 -13.34
CA GLU A 721 -9.17 -38.20 -13.92
C GLU A 721 -8.98 -39.61 -14.47
N CYS A 722 -7.94 -39.84 -15.28
CA CYS A 722 -7.64 -41.14 -15.88
C CYS A 722 -7.43 -42.21 -14.80
N LEU A 723 -6.79 -41.84 -13.69
CA LEU A 723 -6.53 -42.70 -12.54
C LEU A 723 -7.70 -42.82 -11.56
N LYS A 724 -8.76 -42.01 -11.75
CA LYS A 724 -9.93 -41.95 -10.85
C LYS A 724 -9.53 -41.64 -9.41
N LEU A 725 -8.62 -40.69 -9.24
CA LEU A 725 -8.14 -40.26 -7.93
C LEU A 725 -9.23 -39.52 -7.16
N GLN A 726 -9.44 -39.92 -5.92
CA GLN A 726 -10.41 -39.32 -5.01
C GLN A 726 -10.04 -39.69 -3.56
N ALA A 727 -10.71 -39.05 -2.59
CA ALA A 727 -10.56 -39.38 -1.18
C ALA A 727 -10.70 -40.90 -0.92
N GLY A 728 -9.76 -41.46 -0.15
CA GLY A 728 -9.71 -42.88 0.20
C GLY A 728 -9.01 -43.79 -0.81
N LYS A 729 -8.54 -43.26 -1.95
CA LYS A 729 -7.66 -43.98 -2.89
C LYS A 729 -6.19 -43.75 -2.55
N LYS A 730 -5.35 -44.77 -2.75
CA LYS A 730 -3.89 -44.65 -2.64
C LYS A 730 -3.24 -44.64 -4.01
N CYS A 731 -2.38 -43.67 -4.29
CA CYS A 731 -1.65 -43.57 -5.56
C CYS A 731 -0.15 -43.48 -5.36
N LEU A 732 0.61 -44.15 -6.23
CA LEU A 732 2.07 -44.16 -6.23
C LEU A 732 2.63 -43.34 -7.40
N ASP A 733 3.52 -42.39 -7.14
CA ASP A 733 4.29 -41.66 -8.14
C ASP A 733 5.72 -42.25 -8.27
N ILE A 734 6.06 -42.69 -9.48
CA ILE A 734 7.35 -43.32 -9.81
C ILE A 734 8.31 -42.28 -10.39
N GLY A 735 9.36 -41.96 -9.64
CA GLY A 735 10.31 -40.91 -10.02
C GLY A 735 9.75 -39.52 -9.75
N CYS A 736 9.18 -39.32 -8.56
CA CYS A 736 8.42 -38.12 -8.18
C CYS A 736 9.24 -36.81 -8.08
N GLY A 737 10.57 -36.89 -8.10
CA GLY A 737 11.44 -35.74 -7.86
C GLY A 737 11.13 -35.08 -6.52
N ILE A 738 10.95 -33.75 -6.54
CA ILE A 738 10.51 -32.95 -5.39
C ILE A 738 8.99 -32.95 -5.16
N GLY A 739 8.21 -33.70 -5.96
CA GLY A 739 6.77 -33.90 -5.74
C GLY A 739 5.85 -32.87 -6.40
N SER A 740 6.30 -32.14 -7.42
CA SER A 740 5.51 -31.09 -8.10
C SER A 740 4.18 -31.61 -8.65
N VAL A 741 4.16 -32.77 -9.30
CA VAL A 741 2.90 -33.38 -9.79
C VAL A 741 2.00 -33.81 -8.62
N MET A 742 2.59 -34.36 -7.56
CA MET A 742 1.84 -34.75 -6.36
C MET A 742 1.13 -33.54 -5.74
N LYS A 743 1.80 -32.38 -5.72
CA LYS A 743 1.23 -31.10 -5.27
C LYS A 743 0.00 -30.72 -6.10
N ASP A 744 0.10 -30.82 -7.42
CA ASP A 744 -0.99 -30.50 -8.34
C ASP A 744 -2.14 -31.51 -8.28
N LEU A 745 -1.89 -32.74 -7.83
CA LEU A 745 -2.89 -33.78 -7.62
C LEU A 745 -3.44 -33.81 -6.18
N ALA A 746 -2.90 -33.02 -5.26
CA ALA A 746 -3.30 -33.04 -3.86
C ALA A 746 -4.79 -32.71 -3.65
N TYR A 747 -5.38 -31.89 -4.53
CA TYR A 747 -6.82 -31.53 -4.50
C TYR A 747 -7.75 -32.74 -4.59
N THR A 748 -7.30 -33.86 -5.16
CA THR A 748 -8.07 -35.11 -5.27
C THR A 748 -8.34 -35.75 -3.91
N LYS A 749 -7.57 -35.37 -2.87
CA LYS A 749 -7.58 -35.96 -1.52
C LYS A 749 -7.21 -37.45 -1.48
N ALA A 750 -6.69 -38.01 -2.58
CA ALA A 750 -6.08 -39.33 -2.58
C ALA A 750 -4.78 -39.30 -1.75
N ASP A 751 -4.42 -40.43 -1.13
CA ASP A 751 -3.14 -40.58 -0.45
C ASP A 751 -2.05 -40.82 -1.51
N LEU A 752 -1.25 -39.79 -1.78
CA LEU A 752 -0.18 -39.82 -2.77
C LEU A 752 1.15 -40.16 -2.09
N ILE A 753 1.79 -41.25 -2.53
CA ILE A 753 3.14 -41.62 -2.11
C ILE A 753 4.06 -41.49 -3.31
N GLY A 754 5.13 -40.72 -3.20
CA GLY A 754 6.16 -40.57 -4.22
C GLY A 754 7.40 -41.36 -3.87
N ILE A 755 8.06 -41.94 -4.86
CA ILE A 755 9.38 -42.55 -4.72
C ILE A 755 10.40 -41.83 -5.58
N THR A 756 11.53 -41.47 -4.97
CA THR A 756 12.74 -41.00 -5.64
C THR A 756 13.97 -41.63 -5.00
N ILE A 757 15.05 -41.80 -5.78
CA ILE A 757 16.33 -42.32 -5.27
C ILE A 757 17.15 -41.24 -4.54
N ALA A 758 16.80 -39.96 -4.73
CA ALA A 758 17.58 -38.83 -4.24
C ALA A 758 17.06 -38.35 -2.87
N ALA A 759 17.79 -38.65 -1.79
CA ALA A 759 17.40 -38.30 -0.41
C ALA A 759 17.16 -36.79 -0.19
N ASN A 760 17.89 -35.92 -0.89
CA ASN A 760 17.69 -34.47 -0.83
C ASN A 760 16.33 -34.04 -1.40
N GLU A 761 15.85 -34.68 -2.47
CA GLU A 761 14.51 -34.40 -3.03
C GLU A 761 13.40 -34.83 -2.06
N VAL A 762 13.63 -35.92 -1.33
CA VAL A 762 12.70 -36.41 -0.28
C VAL A 762 12.54 -35.36 0.82
N GLU A 763 13.65 -34.79 1.30
CA GLU A 763 13.62 -33.73 2.32
C GLU A 763 12.94 -32.47 1.79
N MET A 764 13.37 -31.99 0.62
CA MET A 764 12.83 -30.78 -0.01
C MET A 764 11.33 -30.88 -0.30
N GLY A 765 10.88 -31.98 -0.90
CA GLY A 765 9.48 -32.15 -1.28
C GLY A 765 8.56 -32.35 -0.07
N ASN A 766 8.98 -33.14 0.93
CA ASN A 766 8.20 -33.27 2.17
C ASN A 766 8.16 -31.94 2.96
N ASP A 767 9.23 -31.14 2.93
CA ASP A 767 9.23 -29.79 3.48
C ASP A 767 8.25 -28.87 2.76
N ASP A 768 8.20 -28.94 1.43
CA ASP A 768 7.25 -28.17 0.64
C ASP A 768 5.79 -28.59 0.91
N PHE A 769 5.52 -29.90 1.07
CA PHE A 769 4.20 -30.38 1.49
C PHE A 769 3.83 -29.85 2.88
N ARG A 770 4.76 -29.88 3.85
CA ARG A 770 4.54 -29.32 5.20
C ARG A 770 4.27 -27.82 5.16
N LYS A 771 5.05 -27.06 4.40
CA LYS A 771 4.89 -25.60 4.25
C LYS A 771 3.60 -25.25 3.52
N SER A 772 3.18 -26.07 2.56
CA SER A 772 1.96 -25.90 1.77
C SER A 772 0.71 -26.48 2.46
N GLY A 773 0.82 -27.03 3.68
CA GLY A 773 -0.31 -27.61 4.41
C GLY A 773 -0.89 -28.89 3.77
N ILE A 774 -0.14 -29.55 2.88
CA ILE A 774 -0.58 -30.75 2.17
C ILE A 774 -0.26 -31.97 3.04
N SER A 775 -1.30 -32.59 3.59
CA SER A 775 -1.16 -33.74 4.50
C SER A 775 -1.30 -35.10 3.82
N ASN A 776 -1.84 -35.14 2.60
CA ASN A 776 -2.11 -36.38 1.85
C ASN A 776 -0.99 -36.75 0.86
N CYS A 777 0.14 -36.05 0.88
CA CYS A 777 1.30 -36.34 0.04
C CYS A 777 2.50 -36.69 0.91
N LYS A 778 3.26 -37.70 0.50
CA LYS A 778 4.52 -38.09 1.16
C LYS A 778 5.52 -38.64 0.17
N ILE A 779 6.74 -38.15 0.19
CA ILE A 779 7.84 -38.72 -0.60
C ILE A 779 8.68 -39.65 0.27
N LEU A 780 9.13 -40.75 -0.31
CA LEU A 780 10.01 -41.74 0.30
C LEU A 780 11.26 -41.93 -0.56
N GLU A 781 12.40 -42.12 0.10
CA GLU A 781 13.61 -42.60 -0.57
C GLU A 781 13.42 -44.07 -0.94
N GLY A 782 13.65 -44.42 -2.21
CA GLY A 782 13.53 -45.81 -2.65
C GLY A 782 13.98 -46.06 -4.09
N ASP A 783 14.42 -47.28 -4.36
CA ASP A 783 14.73 -47.77 -5.70
C ASP A 783 13.45 -48.31 -6.37
N CYS A 784 13.13 -47.82 -7.56
CA CYS A 784 11.96 -48.28 -8.31
C CYS A 784 12.11 -49.71 -8.87
N HIS A 785 13.32 -50.27 -8.91
CA HIS A 785 13.54 -51.70 -9.19
C HIS A 785 13.19 -52.60 -7.99
N LYS A 786 13.06 -51.99 -6.79
CA LYS A 786 12.71 -52.69 -5.54
C LYS A 786 11.97 -51.72 -4.62
N ILE A 787 10.70 -51.49 -4.93
CA ILE A 787 9.85 -50.51 -4.27
C ILE A 787 9.68 -50.91 -2.78
N PRO A 788 10.12 -50.08 -1.80
CA PRO A 788 10.06 -50.39 -0.37
C PRO A 788 8.65 -50.25 0.22
N LEU A 789 7.63 -50.76 -0.48
CA LEU A 789 6.22 -50.70 -0.12
C LEU A 789 5.57 -52.07 -0.26
N GLU A 790 4.51 -52.30 0.51
CA GLU A 790 3.81 -53.58 0.56
C GLU A 790 3.09 -53.90 -0.77
N SER A 791 2.98 -55.19 -1.08
CA SER A 791 2.25 -55.67 -2.27
C SER A 791 0.75 -55.33 -2.17
N SER A 792 0.10 -55.12 -3.32
CA SER A 792 -1.35 -54.85 -3.41
C SER A 792 -1.86 -53.69 -2.53
N THR A 793 -1.06 -52.64 -2.39
CA THR A 793 -1.35 -51.48 -1.54
C THR A 793 -2.06 -50.35 -2.30
N PHE A 794 -1.67 -50.11 -3.56
CA PHE A 794 -2.07 -48.92 -4.31
C PHE A 794 -3.24 -49.19 -5.25
N ASP A 795 -4.18 -48.26 -5.31
CA ASP A 795 -5.30 -48.28 -6.26
C ASP A 795 -4.87 -47.74 -7.64
N ALA A 796 -3.87 -46.85 -7.65
CA ALA A 796 -3.37 -46.19 -8.83
C ALA A 796 -1.85 -45.99 -8.77
N ALA A 797 -1.21 -45.80 -9.91
CA ALA A 797 0.16 -45.32 -10.01
C ALA A 797 0.35 -44.44 -11.25
N TYR A 798 1.38 -43.59 -11.27
CA TYR A 798 1.79 -42.90 -12.49
C TYR A 798 3.31 -42.73 -12.59
N ALA A 799 3.77 -42.53 -13.82
CA ALA A 799 5.15 -42.20 -14.15
C ALA A 799 5.15 -41.11 -15.22
N ILE A 800 5.54 -39.89 -14.84
CA ILE A 800 5.59 -38.71 -15.71
C ILE A 800 7.05 -38.37 -15.96
N TYR A 801 7.50 -38.53 -17.21
CA TYR A 801 8.86 -38.17 -17.64
C TYR A 801 9.96 -38.85 -16.81
N SER A 802 9.69 -40.02 -16.22
CA SER A 802 10.63 -40.74 -15.36
C SER A 802 11.16 -42.04 -15.98
N LEU A 803 10.34 -42.75 -16.77
CA LEU A 803 10.71 -44.07 -17.32
C LEU A 803 11.85 -44.00 -18.33
N LYS A 804 12.04 -42.86 -19.01
CA LYS A 804 13.17 -42.61 -19.93
C LYS A 804 14.56 -42.75 -19.31
N TYR A 805 14.69 -42.72 -17.97
CA TYR A 805 15.96 -42.92 -17.27
C TYR A 805 16.25 -44.39 -16.94
N PHE A 806 15.28 -45.29 -17.10
CA PHE A 806 15.46 -46.71 -16.82
C PHE A 806 15.93 -47.45 -18.07
N VAL A 807 17.01 -48.22 -17.92
CA VAL A 807 17.56 -49.04 -19.02
C VAL A 807 16.68 -50.25 -19.30
N ASP A 808 16.14 -50.87 -18.25
CA ASP A 808 15.23 -52.02 -18.34
C ASP A 808 13.94 -51.68 -17.59
N LEU A 809 12.82 -51.67 -18.32
CA LEU A 809 11.50 -51.37 -17.75
C LEU A 809 10.90 -52.56 -17.01
N LYS A 810 11.36 -53.79 -17.31
CA LYS A 810 10.72 -55.01 -16.81
C LYS A 810 10.76 -55.13 -15.28
N PRO A 811 11.89 -54.89 -14.57
CA PRO A 811 11.92 -54.94 -13.11
C PRO A 811 10.97 -53.90 -12.48
N VAL A 812 10.92 -52.70 -13.05
CA VAL A 812 10.05 -51.62 -12.58
C VAL A 812 8.58 -51.97 -12.77
N PHE A 813 8.21 -52.53 -13.93
CA PHE A 813 6.84 -52.98 -14.19
C PHE A 813 6.44 -54.19 -13.33
N LEU A 814 7.36 -55.09 -12.99
CA LEU A 814 7.10 -56.18 -12.04
C LEU A 814 6.82 -55.65 -10.64
N GLU A 815 7.59 -54.67 -10.18
CA GLU A 815 7.35 -54.03 -8.89
C GLU A 815 6.04 -53.21 -8.89
N LEU A 816 5.75 -52.48 -9.97
CA LEU A 816 4.47 -51.79 -10.16
C LEU A 816 3.29 -52.77 -10.13
N ASN A 817 3.39 -53.89 -10.85
CA ASN A 817 2.39 -54.95 -10.77
C ASN A 817 2.26 -55.46 -9.33
N ARG A 818 3.37 -55.71 -8.63
CA ARG A 818 3.36 -56.19 -7.24
C ARG A 818 2.63 -55.24 -6.30
N VAL A 819 2.91 -53.93 -6.35
CA VAL A 819 2.37 -52.94 -5.40
C VAL A 819 0.95 -52.47 -5.74
N LEU A 820 0.50 -52.60 -6.98
CA LEU A 820 -0.88 -52.29 -7.38
C LEU A 820 -1.86 -53.37 -6.91
N LYS A 821 -3.05 -52.97 -6.48
CA LYS A 821 -4.20 -53.86 -6.26
C LYS A 821 -4.66 -54.46 -7.59
N SER A 822 -5.31 -55.63 -7.57
CA SER A 822 -5.98 -56.16 -8.77
C SER A 822 -7.04 -55.15 -9.26
N GLY A 823 -7.05 -54.90 -10.57
CA GLY A 823 -7.85 -53.84 -11.18
C GLY A 823 -7.32 -52.41 -11.00
N GLY A 824 -6.17 -52.22 -10.33
CA GLY A 824 -5.53 -50.92 -10.15
C GLY A 824 -5.07 -50.31 -11.48
N LEU A 825 -5.03 -48.98 -11.55
CA LEU A 825 -4.71 -48.23 -12.78
C LEU A 825 -3.27 -47.71 -12.76
N PHE A 826 -2.63 -47.63 -13.93
CA PHE A 826 -1.28 -47.08 -14.07
C PHE A 826 -1.20 -46.16 -15.28
N VAL A 827 -0.69 -44.94 -15.12
CA VAL A 827 -0.51 -43.97 -16.21
C VAL A 827 0.96 -43.77 -16.53
N ILE A 828 1.29 -43.78 -17.83
CA ILE A 828 2.58 -43.36 -18.36
C ILE A 828 2.39 -42.11 -19.21
N TYR A 829 3.23 -41.10 -18.99
CA TYR A 829 3.39 -39.93 -19.86
C TYR A 829 4.88 -39.62 -19.99
N ASP A 830 5.51 -39.90 -21.14
CA ASP A 830 6.97 -39.78 -21.29
C ASP A 830 7.39 -39.37 -22.72
N LEU A 831 8.65 -38.96 -22.87
CA LEU A 831 9.30 -38.69 -24.15
C LEU A 831 9.82 -39.98 -24.76
N ILE A 832 9.32 -40.32 -25.96
CA ILE A 832 9.62 -41.60 -26.63
C ILE A 832 10.06 -41.40 -28.09
N LYS A 833 10.81 -42.37 -28.61
CA LYS A 833 11.08 -42.50 -30.05
C LYS A 833 9.85 -43.02 -30.78
N THR A 834 9.43 -42.34 -31.84
CA THR A 834 8.31 -42.78 -32.69
C THR A 834 8.76 -43.80 -33.74
N GLU A 835 7.80 -44.31 -34.50
CA GLU A 835 8.03 -45.21 -35.63
C GLU A 835 8.83 -44.57 -36.78
N LYS A 836 8.90 -43.23 -36.84
CA LYS A 836 9.66 -42.51 -37.87
C LYS A 836 11.16 -42.49 -37.59
N TYR A 837 11.58 -42.82 -36.36
CA TYR A 837 12.99 -42.89 -36.02
C TYR A 837 13.68 -44.04 -36.78
N ASP A 838 14.81 -43.73 -37.40
CA ASP A 838 15.62 -44.70 -38.14
C ASP A 838 17.05 -44.64 -37.62
N LYS A 839 17.50 -45.72 -37.00
CA LYS A 839 18.85 -45.87 -36.45
C LYS A 839 19.96 -45.79 -37.51
N ASN A 840 19.64 -46.00 -38.78
CA ASN A 840 20.61 -45.93 -39.87
C ASN A 840 20.73 -44.51 -40.43
N ASN A 841 19.73 -43.65 -40.20
CA ASN A 841 19.76 -42.26 -40.61
C ASN A 841 20.69 -41.47 -39.66
N ARG A 842 21.74 -40.89 -40.25
CA ARG A 842 22.74 -40.10 -39.51
C ARG A 842 22.13 -38.92 -38.76
N GLU A 843 21.21 -38.17 -39.38
CA GLU A 843 20.58 -37.01 -38.75
C GLU A 843 19.68 -37.42 -37.58
N HIS A 844 18.95 -38.53 -37.72
CA HIS A 844 18.10 -39.05 -36.64
C HIS A 844 18.96 -39.45 -35.42
N ARG A 845 20.07 -40.14 -35.66
CA ARG A 845 21.03 -40.48 -34.59
C ARG A 845 21.62 -39.22 -33.94
N GLU A 846 22.07 -38.25 -34.73
CA GLU A 846 22.64 -37.00 -34.20
C GLU A 846 21.63 -36.23 -33.33
N ILE A 847 20.33 -36.31 -33.64
CA ILE A 847 19.28 -35.69 -32.81
C ILE A 847 19.08 -36.48 -31.52
N VAL A 848 18.82 -37.78 -31.63
CA VAL A 848 18.45 -38.61 -30.48
C VAL A 848 19.63 -38.88 -29.57
N GLU A 849 20.77 -39.33 -30.09
CA GLU A 849 21.96 -39.59 -29.28
C GLU A 849 22.53 -38.30 -28.69
N GLY A 850 22.32 -37.16 -29.36
CA GLY A 850 22.68 -35.83 -28.84
C GLY A 850 21.83 -35.44 -27.63
N LEU A 851 20.53 -35.73 -27.67
CA LEU A 851 19.63 -35.54 -26.53
C LEU A 851 19.95 -36.50 -25.38
N GLU A 852 20.20 -37.78 -25.68
CA GLU A 852 20.61 -38.79 -24.71
C GLU A 852 21.93 -38.39 -24.02
N TYR A 853 22.90 -37.88 -24.78
CA TYR A 853 24.15 -37.34 -24.25
C TYR A 853 23.93 -36.11 -23.36
N ALA A 854 23.20 -35.10 -23.85
CA ALA A 854 23.01 -33.85 -23.13
C ALA A 854 22.36 -34.08 -21.76
N CYS A 855 21.34 -34.94 -21.70
CA CYS A 855 20.60 -35.22 -20.47
C CYS A 855 21.11 -36.45 -19.69
N GLY A 856 22.22 -37.06 -20.11
CA GLY A 856 22.79 -38.24 -19.45
C GLY A 856 21.91 -39.50 -19.52
N MET A 857 20.92 -39.54 -20.42
CA MET A 857 19.92 -40.61 -20.48
C MET A 857 20.49 -41.88 -21.14
N PRO A 858 19.96 -43.07 -20.79
CA PRO A 858 20.11 -44.24 -21.64
C PRO A 858 19.36 -44.03 -22.97
N SER A 859 19.44 -45.02 -23.88
CA SER A 859 18.68 -44.96 -25.12
C SER A 859 17.20 -44.78 -24.82
N LEU A 860 16.56 -43.76 -25.42
CA LEU A 860 15.12 -43.55 -25.24
C LEU A 860 14.32 -44.80 -25.62
N HIS A 861 13.20 -45.02 -24.95
CA HIS A 861 12.31 -46.13 -25.26
C HIS A 861 11.60 -45.91 -26.58
N THR A 862 11.29 -47.00 -27.27
CA THR A 862 10.66 -46.95 -28.59
C THR A 862 9.17 -47.21 -28.53
N ARG A 863 8.43 -46.55 -29.44
CA ARG A 863 7.02 -46.86 -29.70
C ARG A 863 6.82 -48.23 -30.39
N ARG A 864 7.88 -49.01 -30.66
CA ARG A 864 7.78 -50.31 -31.33
C ARG A 864 8.89 -51.26 -30.90
N SER A 865 8.54 -52.45 -30.41
CA SER A 865 9.53 -53.52 -30.18
C SER A 865 9.42 -54.61 -31.24
N TYR A 866 10.57 -55.14 -31.71
CA TYR A 866 10.64 -56.25 -32.66
C TYR A 866 10.60 -57.59 -31.90
N CYS A 867 9.41 -58.18 -31.74
CA CYS A 867 9.28 -59.59 -31.38
C CYS A 867 8.92 -60.42 -32.62
N ARG A 868 9.67 -61.49 -32.85
CA ARG A 868 9.50 -62.43 -33.98
C ARG A 868 8.01 -62.80 -34.18
N ASN A 869 7.45 -62.37 -35.30
CA ASN A 869 6.19 -62.81 -35.92
C ASN A 869 4.83 -62.38 -35.33
N VAL A 870 4.71 -61.30 -34.54
CA VAL A 870 3.40 -60.65 -34.29
C VAL A 870 3.56 -59.13 -34.26
N TYR A 871 2.79 -58.41 -35.08
CA TYR A 871 2.77 -56.95 -35.14
C TYR A 871 1.90 -56.34 -34.01
N PHE A 872 2.20 -55.06 -33.67
CA PHE A 872 1.37 -54.07 -32.96
C PHE A 872 1.47 -53.93 -31.42
N SER A 873 2.59 -53.38 -30.89
CA SER A 873 2.60 -52.59 -29.63
C SER A 873 3.96 -51.90 -29.37
N SER A 874 3.96 -50.82 -28.55
CA SER A 874 5.18 -50.14 -28.11
C SER A 874 6.03 -50.96 -27.16
N GLU A 875 7.32 -50.65 -27.02
CA GLU A 875 8.22 -51.30 -26.07
C GLU A 875 7.64 -51.21 -24.65
N MET A 876 7.19 -50.00 -24.25
CA MET A 876 6.49 -49.78 -22.98
C MET A 876 5.20 -50.62 -22.86
N ILE A 877 4.34 -50.65 -23.89
CA ILE A 877 3.09 -51.44 -23.86
C ILE A 877 3.38 -52.94 -23.80
N THR A 878 4.40 -53.40 -24.52
CA THR A 878 4.76 -54.82 -24.62
C THR A 878 5.33 -55.32 -23.30
N GLU A 879 6.29 -54.59 -22.73
CA GLU A 879 6.88 -54.94 -21.43
C GLU A 879 5.85 -54.82 -20.30
N ALA A 880 4.99 -53.78 -20.31
CA ALA A 880 3.90 -53.65 -19.34
C ALA A 880 2.95 -54.86 -19.41
N LYS A 881 2.57 -55.28 -20.63
CA LYS A 881 1.71 -56.46 -20.85
C LYS A 881 2.36 -57.76 -20.38
N ILE A 882 3.65 -57.96 -20.65
CA ILE A 882 4.41 -59.12 -20.16
C ILE A 882 4.42 -59.17 -18.63
N CYS A 883 4.46 -58.00 -17.98
CA CYS A 883 4.39 -57.86 -16.53
C CYS A 883 2.95 -57.81 -15.97
N GLY A 884 1.92 -58.14 -16.76
CA GLY A 884 0.54 -58.24 -16.29
C GLY A 884 -0.20 -56.90 -16.13
N LEU A 885 0.23 -55.87 -16.85
CA LEU A 885 -0.44 -54.57 -16.97
C LEU A 885 -1.02 -54.44 -18.39
N GLU A 886 -2.34 -54.51 -18.52
CA GLU A 886 -3.03 -54.40 -19.81
C GLU A 886 -3.35 -52.94 -20.15
N LEU A 887 -3.04 -52.53 -21.37
CA LEU A 887 -3.42 -51.21 -21.89
C LEU A 887 -4.94 -51.13 -22.02
N VAL A 888 -5.55 -50.14 -21.38
CA VAL A 888 -7.00 -49.87 -21.43
C VAL A 888 -7.31 -48.69 -22.33
N GLU A 889 -6.47 -47.66 -22.31
CA GLU A 889 -6.72 -46.41 -23.04
C GLU A 889 -5.40 -45.76 -23.48
N SER A 890 -5.40 -45.12 -24.64
CA SER A 890 -4.31 -44.26 -25.11
C SER A 890 -4.89 -42.95 -25.62
N ILE A 891 -4.35 -41.83 -25.13
CA ILE A 891 -4.82 -40.48 -25.45
C ILE A 891 -3.65 -39.70 -26.03
N ASN A 892 -3.81 -39.16 -27.25
CA ASN A 892 -2.80 -38.32 -27.90
C ASN A 892 -3.22 -36.85 -27.82
N ILE A 893 -2.57 -36.09 -26.94
CA ILE A 893 -2.91 -34.69 -26.68
C ILE A 893 -2.59 -33.79 -27.88
N GLU A 894 -1.59 -34.12 -28.71
CA GLU A 894 -1.30 -33.33 -29.93
C GLU A 894 -2.45 -33.42 -30.93
N GLN A 895 -3.09 -34.59 -31.01
CA GLN A 895 -4.24 -34.78 -31.89
C GLN A 895 -5.49 -34.07 -31.36
N GLU A 896 -5.69 -34.05 -30.04
CA GLU A 896 -6.83 -33.36 -29.41
C GLU A 896 -6.70 -31.84 -29.51
N THR A 897 -5.51 -31.30 -29.25
CA THR A 897 -5.26 -29.85 -29.19
C THR A 897 -4.91 -29.24 -30.54
N GLY A 898 -4.38 -30.03 -31.47
CA GLY A 898 -3.82 -29.55 -32.74
C GLY A 898 -2.45 -28.88 -32.62
N TYR A 899 -1.85 -28.86 -31.42
CA TYR A 899 -0.53 -28.29 -31.16
C TYR A 899 0.50 -29.39 -30.82
N PRO A 900 1.77 -29.22 -31.17
CA PRO A 900 2.78 -30.23 -30.86
C PRO A 900 3.31 -30.11 -29.43
N TYR A 901 3.89 -31.18 -28.87
CA TYR A 901 4.41 -31.22 -27.49
C TYR A 901 5.57 -30.24 -27.26
N HIS A 902 6.28 -29.87 -28.32
CA HIS A 902 7.38 -28.91 -28.32
C HIS A 902 6.90 -27.47 -28.63
N TYR A 903 5.59 -27.22 -28.58
CA TYR A 903 5.01 -25.90 -28.86
C TYR A 903 5.51 -24.83 -27.89
N CYS A 904 5.75 -25.17 -26.63
CA CYS A 904 6.35 -24.27 -25.63
C CYS A 904 7.74 -23.72 -26.03
N PHE A 905 8.43 -24.40 -26.95
CA PHE A 905 9.75 -24.01 -27.46
C PHE A 905 9.73 -23.46 -28.89
N SER A 906 8.67 -23.71 -29.67
CA SER A 906 8.64 -23.41 -31.10
C SER A 906 7.72 -22.24 -31.48
N SER A 907 6.99 -21.69 -30.52
CA SER A 907 6.05 -20.60 -30.73
C SER A 907 6.68 -19.22 -30.57
N SER A 908 7.63 -19.02 -29.64
CA SER A 908 8.33 -17.73 -29.51
C SER A 908 9.37 -17.52 -30.61
N GLY A 909 9.18 -16.50 -31.44
CA GLY A 909 10.18 -16.07 -32.42
C GLY A 909 11.52 -15.64 -31.78
N LEU A 910 11.49 -15.07 -30.57
CA LEU A 910 12.68 -14.67 -29.79
C LEU A 910 13.44 -15.89 -29.23
N PHE A 911 12.74 -16.93 -28.83
CA PHE A 911 13.36 -18.16 -28.32
C PHE A 911 13.93 -19.02 -29.46
N ILE A 912 13.20 -19.11 -30.59
CA ILE A 912 13.76 -19.67 -31.83
C ILE A 912 15.00 -18.88 -32.28
N TRP A 913 14.99 -17.55 -32.12
CA TRP A 913 16.14 -16.66 -32.39
C TRP A 913 17.37 -16.95 -31.52
N LEU A 914 17.18 -17.41 -30.27
CA LEU A 914 18.27 -17.84 -29.37
C LEU A 914 18.78 -19.27 -29.65
N LEU A 915 17.97 -20.16 -30.23
CA LEU A 915 18.24 -21.59 -30.26
C LEU A 915 18.69 -22.16 -31.62
N ARG A 916 18.20 -21.63 -32.76
CA ARG A 916 18.41 -22.30 -34.05
C ARG A 916 19.77 -22.00 -34.67
N HIS A 917 20.66 -23.01 -34.64
CA HIS A 917 21.95 -23.03 -35.32
C HIS A 917 21.95 -23.60 -36.76
N VAL A 918 20.80 -23.96 -37.35
CA VAL A 918 20.80 -24.87 -38.53
C VAL A 918 19.87 -24.45 -39.68
N ASN A 919 19.81 -23.16 -40.05
CA ASN A 919 19.32 -22.79 -41.39
C ASN A 919 20.19 -21.70 -42.01
N MET A 920 20.59 -21.91 -43.28
CA MET A 920 21.58 -21.13 -44.06
C MET A 920 21.35 -19.61 -44.12
N ASN A 921 20.19 -19.10 -43.67
CA ASN A 921 19.87 -17.67 -43.69
C ASN A 921 20.22 -16.90 -42.40
N PHE A 922 20.74 -17.55 -41.34
CA PHE A 922 21.03 -16.90 -40.03
C PHE A 922 22.46 -17.08 -39.49
N PHE A 923 23.42 -17.47 -40.34
CA PHE A 923 24.82 -17.72 -39.95
C PHE A 923 25.54 -16.52 -39.30
N LEU A 924 25.18 -15.28 -39.69
CA LEU A 924 25.74 -14.05 -39.13
C LEU A 924 25.30 -13.79 -37.67
N LEU A 925 24.16 -14.33 -37.22
CA LEU A 925 23.56 -13.97 -35.93
C LEU A 925 23.87 -14.96 -34.80
N SER A 926 24.04 -16.25 -35.09
CA SER A 926 24.51 -17.23 -34.08
C SER A 926 25.93 -16.92 -33.59
N THR A 927 26.70 -16.30 -34.49
CA THR A 927 28.04 -15.78 -34.22
C THR A 927 27.97 -14.60 -33.23
N LEU A 928 26.96 -13.72 -33.34
CA LEU A 928 26.74 -12.59 -32.43
C LEU A 928 26.42 -13.04 -31.00
N ILE A 929 25.51 -14.01 -30.79
CA ILE A 929 25.19 -14.50 -29.44
C ILE A 929 26.41 -15.18 -28.80
N SER A 930 27.14 -15.97 -29.58
CA SER A 930 28.40 -16.57 -29.11
C SER A 930 29.43 -15.49 -28.73
N TYR A 931 29.55 -14.41 -29.53
CA TYR A 931 30.40 -13.27 -29.20
C TYR A 931 29.93 -12.52 -27.96
N LEU A 932 28.63 -12.33 -27.77
CA LEU A 932 28.05 -11.68 -26.58
C LEU A 932 28.30 -12.50 -25.31
N ILE A 933 28.12 -13.81 -25.37
CA ILE A 933 28.42 -14.72 -24.26
C ILE A 933 29.92 -14.68 -23.96
N SER A 934 30.79 -14.82 -24.95
CA SER A 934 32.25 -14.75 -24.74
C SER A 934 32.73 -13.39 -24.25
N PHE A 935 32.09 -12.29 -24.67
CA PHE A 935 32.39 -10.96 -24.16
C PHE A 935 31.90 -10.78 -22.72
N ALA A 936 30.74 -11.34 -22.37
CA ALA A 936 30.22 -11.32 -21.01
C ALA A 936 31.02 -12.25 -20.06
N GLU A 937 31.58 -13.35 -20.56
CA GLU A 937 32.58 -14.17 -19.85
C GLU A 937 33.87 -13.38 -19.61
N LEU A 938 34.37 -12.66 -20.62
CA LEU A 938 35.56 -11.79 -20.52
C LEU A 938 35.38 -10.67 -19.48
N LEU A 939 34.18 -10.09 -19.38
CA LEU A 939 33.84 -9.06 -18.41
C LEU A 939 33.48 -9.63 -17.01
N HIS A 940 33.59 -10.94 -16.80
CA HIS A 940 33.20 -11.63 -15.56
C HIS A 940 31.74 -11.37 -15.14
N ILE A 941 30.87 -11.11 -16.12
CA ILE A 941 29.41 -11.05 -15.94
C ILE A 941 28.85 -12.48 -15.93
N LEU A 942 29.38 -13.36 -16.80
CA LEU A 942 29.09 -14.79 -16.86
C LEU A 942 30.26 -15.61 -16.29
N PRO A 943 29.99 -16.80 -15.71
CA PRO A 943 31.06 -17.66 -15.21
C PRO A 943 31.87 -18.25 -16.37
N ASN A 944 33.14 -18.59 -16.08
CA ASN A 944 34.00 -19.25 -17.06
C ASN A 944 33.41 -20.62 -17.47
N GLY A 945 33.39 -20.89 -18.78
CA GLY A 945 32.85 -22.13 -19.33
C GLY A 945 31.33 -22.14 -19.57
N PHE A 946 30.63 -21.03 -19.29
CA PHE A 946 29.19 -20.90 -19.52
C PHE A 946 28.82 -21.08 -20.99
N GLY A 947 29.63 -20.57 -21.93
CA GLY A 947 29.34 -20.66 -23.36
C GLY A 947 29.25 -22.11 -23.86
N GLU A 948 30.17 -22.97 -23.44
CA GLU A 948 30.12 -24.39 -23.79
C GLU A 948 28.99 -25.13 -23.07
N PHE A 949 28.73 -24.78 -21.80
CA PHE A 949 27.58 -25.30 -21.06
C PHE A 949 26.25 -24.96 -21.76
N TYR A 950 26.07 -23.68 -22.12
CA TYR A 950 24.88 -23.18 -22.79
C TYR A 950 24.63 -23.89 -24.12
N LYS A 951 25.66 -24.04 -24.96
CA LYS A 951 25.55 -24.69 -26.27
C LYS A 951 25.11 -26.15 -26.18
N VAL A 952 25.61 -26.89 -25.19
CA VAL A 952 25.35 -28.33 -25.08
C VAL A 952 24.08 -28.62 -24.28
N PHE A 953 23.98 -28.09 -23.05
CA PHE A 953 23.00 -28.54 -22.06
C PHE A 953 21.71 -27.72 -22.04
N LEU A 954 21.76 -26.45 -22.47
CA LEU A 954 20.58 -25.58 -22.55
C LEU A 954 20.05 -25.52 -23.98
N ALA A 955 20.75 -24.79 -24.85
CA ALA A 955 20.29 -24.56 -26.21
C ALA A 955 20.32 -25.84 -27.05
N GLY A 956 21.36 -26.66 -26.87
CA GLY A 956 21.50 -27.95 -27.54
C GLY A 956 20.34 -28.88 -27.24
N THR A 957 20.03 -29.11 -25.96
CA THR A 957 18.92 -29.95 -25.51
C THR A 957 17.59 -29.53 -26.14
N VAL A 958 17.22 -28.25 -26.04
CA VAL A 958 15.94 -27.75 -26.56
C VAL A 958 15.87 -27.88 -28.08
N THR A 959 16.96 -27.56 -28.78
CA THR A 959 17.05 -27.71 -30.25
C THR A 959 16.78 -29.15 -30.67
N LYS A 960 17.36 -30.12 -29.97
CA LYS A 960 17.19 -31.55 -30.27
C LYS A 960 15.76 -32.02 -30.01
N ILE A 961 15.10 -31.52 -28.96
CA ILE A 961 13.69 -31.79 -28.69
C ILE A 961 12.80 -31.23 -29.81
N VAL A 962 13.01 -29.97 -30.20
CA VAL A 962 12.22 -29.31 -31.27
C VAL A 962 12.44 -29.99 -32.62
N ASP A 963 13.69 -30.22 -33.02
CA ASP A 963 14.01 -30.85 -34.32
C ASP A 963 13.50 -32.30 -34.37
N GLY A 964 13.56 -33.02 -33.25
CA GLY A 964 12.99 -34.36 -33.13
C GLY A 964 11.46 -34.36 -33.28
N GLY A 965 10.78 -33.39 -32.67
CA GLY A 965 9.34 -33.19 -32.79
C GLY A 965 8.91 -32.77 -34.20
N LEU A 966 9.60 -31.80 -34.83
CA LEU A 966 9.33 -31.34 -36.20
C LEU A 966 9.48 -32.45 -37.24
N ARG A 967 10.44 -33.35 -37.05
CA ARG A 967 10.64 -34.53 -37.89
C ARG A 967 9.69 -35.68 -37.52
N GLY A 968 8.98 -35.54 -36.41
CA GLY A 968 8.09 -36.54 -35.85
C GLY A 968 8.79 -37.82 -35.42
N ILE A 969 10.10 -37.78 -35.13
CA ILE A 969 10.89 -38.93 -34.64
C ILE A 969 10.86 -39.04 -33.11
N LEU A 970 10.47 -37.97 -32.43
CA LEU A 970 10.18 -37.92 -30.99
C LEU A 970 8.71 -37.55 -30.77
N SER A 971 8.12 -38.07 -29.70
CA SER A 971 6.77 -37.75 -29.21
C SER A 971 6.80 -37.66 -27.70
N GLY A 972 6.09 -36.70 -27.11
CA GLY A 972 6.07 -36.46 -25.67
C GLY A 972 4.71 -36.04 -25.11
N ALA A 973 3.62 -36.41 -25.80
CA ALA A 973 2.25 -35.94 -25.54
C ALA A 973 1.19 -37.06 -25.58
N GLU A 974 1.60 -38.30 -25.29
CA GLU A 974 0.70 -39.45 -25.24
C GLU A 974 0.53 -39.92 -23.79
N ILE A 975 -0.72 -40.03 -23.34
CA ILE A 975 -1.08 -40.66 -22.05
C ILE A 975 -1.43 -42.12 -22.34
N LEU A 976 -0.72 -43.05 -21.70
CA LEU A 976 -1.02 -44.48 -21.77
C LEU A 976 -1.58 -44.94 -20.43
N VAL A 977 -2.80 -45.46 -20.43
CA VAL A 977 -3.50 -45.95 -19.24
C VAL A 977 -3.52 -47.48 -19.24
N PHE A 978 -2.94 -48.08 -18.22
CA PHE A 978 -2.90 -49.52 -18.00
C PHE A 978 -3.77 -49.92 -16.81
N ARG A 979 -4.17 -51.19 -16.79
CA ARG A 979 -4.85 -51.83 -15.66
C ARG A 979 -4.14 -53.11 -15.30
N LYS A 980 -3.96 -53.35 -14.00
CA LYS A 980 -3.49 -54.62 -13.48
C LYS A 980 -4.58 -55.68 -13.61
N ASN A 981 -4.23 -56.82 -14.21
CA ASN A 981 -5.11 -57.99 -14.37
C ASN A 981 -5.49 -58.66 -13.04
#